data_AF-A0A2M7KHG8-F1
#
_entry.id   AF-A0A2M7KHG8-F1
#
_cell.length_a   1.000
_cell.length_b   1.000
_cell.length_c   1.000
_cell.angle_alpha   90.00
_cell.angle_beta   90.00
_cell.angle_gamma   90.00
#
_symmetry.space_group_name_H-M   'P 1'
#
loop_
_entity.id
_entity.type
_entity.pdbx_description
1 polymer ?
#
loop_
_entity_poly.entity_id
_entity_poly.type
_entity_poly.pdbx_seq_one_letter_code
_entity_poly.pdbx_strand_id
1 'polypeptide(L)'
;MRHWPIIVLSLTLAAPALAQVPETWREWPPDVFEKIKPVGSRKSAPVRRDQGRGSAPTTRETPFEVNIALNPSFEEGLPQRQQVHDWLPAPWFPDAQYSWDADVKRTGKRSLRVGGSAKPDGTATMGGWTGSVYTAFPGLRYTLAGWVCASAPEGRTHLILAWYDRHKRFLCNTDNGFVVHGPSEWLRVSTSDFPPEDAAFVRAYFRSDGNPGSAWVDDVELALSAEVAGQLAVPNGSFEAGAGATAAAWSAEARFSLVTGKDKPHAGEQCVALQDQPGQAALVSLPFALDGTHVAAYRFSAWVNTRQMRSGSVQLAIRWTGRAGDVTETAGDSVSPDESGWAEKTLEVEVPRAAELRQGQLVLRGMDVTGTVLFDDVSLSVRLADPIPAPKVPLGVAIARCYAEHLVPPHRLRGHFETMLPRQEDAKRVLGEVESYCQTHPETMDNETKWTLGVLRYHAGQYQAAVDALFPLRHAYATTNMRNDLIWHYAHWAHSELVEAEATERRKRLAQQARVLPSLAPDARLRETLALADDYRFLEGWDEAARLYGDALAFAPTTTPPRMQFHRAECLYRAGKVREALQGLRSFVGLKETSGLQERARRLMGDCYADLPPGDLAAADFGQHLQVQALPGAVFAGDDTRTGPHWRGRYGGYAWVLCAMISPVDIVGGLCEPVRYDGGTGEEIPGWSLSRGAKSRLRYAVRTTDPAEPGRGHLNKRPDAETLREVLHHPVSGEPVSSSWDDRGETHPYDSNGPDLCVELAVPAGTYRLALYMQGHEVRLMSAGGTVLAQAPRVDFGGKRHGYRRFVVFGPLDVTVQIVKGESECAKLRALFLDRLGGPRLPPEALTAALPAPAVLSPPAADKTFGELVGLWQTDRRGYRAELERWGDVTAQLQDSVVAGQQAGPAVRTYWMLWQAHAERGEADKAAAALSAMADGLADNAGTDRALARLDVFAETYLLEHDVLAAEALQTEGVRLALAASDGRTAVDRVAGSVERFWTVDALYAQAVAVKVVDHVAGWQDQEAALRTLREIGQRWFRASAGPPARYALETARRLGGQGCLAAEDQLRLAQTYEPPWGWFDAIEPDPAVREYLVLMRNYRAFTGQAEAGLRLVKLLMSKSQAGATAEVLAVLKRDCSDSPATREAEQIVSALGASAPADAGGNHGAD
;
A
#
# COMPACT_ATOMS: atom_id res chain seq x y z
N MET A 1 -2.28 2.34 62.28
CA MET A 1 -2.63 1.20 63.16
C MET A 1 -2.11 -0.08 62.52
N ARG A 2 -1.36 -0.89 63.31
CA ARG A 2 -1.10 -2.36 63.29
C ARG A 2 -0.98 -3.10 61.93
N HIS A 3 -0.07 -4.04 61.65
CA HIS A 3 1.17 -4.59 62.23
C HIS A 3 1.82 -5.47 61.12
N TRP A 4 3.15 -5.46 61.08
CA TRP A 4 4.17 -6.33 60.44
C TRP A 4 4.09 -7.85 60.83
N PRO A 5 5.07 -8.76 60.52
CA PRO A 5 6.03 -8.96 59.38
C PRO A 5 6.36 -10.48 59.09
N ILE A 6 7.35 -10.78 58.22
CA ILE A 6 8.47 -11.77 58.39
C ILE A 6 9.54 -11.46 57.28
N ILE A 7 10.80 -11.02 57.52
CA ILE A 7 12.00 -11.63 58.18
C ILE A 7 12.74 -12.60 57.20
N VAL A 8 14.05 -12.53 56.83
CA VAL A 8 15.30 -11.99 57.43
C VAL A 8 16.52 -12.08 56.45
N LEU A 9 17.42 -11.07 56.52
CA LEU A 9 18.92 -10.97 56.38
C LEU A 9 19.73 -11.71 55.27
N SER A 10 20.96 -11.34 54.86
CA SER A 10 21.84 -10.13 54.86
C SER A 10 23.30 -10.57 54.56
N LEU A 11 24.08 -9.74 53.83
CA LEU A 11 25.55 -9.47 53.94
C LEU A 11 26.54 -10.64 53.62
N THR A 12 27.78 -10.53 53.07
CA THR A 12 28.76 -9.45 52.79
C THR A 12 29.93 -9.98 51.91
N LEU A 13 30.49 -9.11 51.05
CA LEU A 13 31.91 -8.90 50.63
C LEU A 13 32.96 -10.04 50.56
N ALA A 14 33.64 -10.18 49.39
CA ALA A 14 35.10 -9.96 49.18
C ALA A 14 35.63 -10.61 47.85
N ALA A 15 36.48 -9.88 47.10
CA ALA A 15 37.37 -10.38 46.03
C ALA A 15 38.74 -10.82 46.62
N PRO A 16 39.79 -11.31 45.89
CA PRO A 16 40.00 -11.50 44.43
C PRO A 16 40.80 -12.79 44.01
N ALA A 17 41.08 -12.92 42.70
CA ALA A 17 42.29 -13.47 42.04
C ALA A 17 42.19 -14.75 41.16
N LEU A 18 42.58 -14.53 39.89
CA LEU A 18 43.47 -15.32 38.99
C LEU A 18 43.13 -16.74 38.49
N ALA A 19 43.16 -16.81 37.15
CA ALA A 19 43.64 -17.89 36.27
C ALA A 19 42.79 -19.16 36.11
N GLN A 20 42.32 -19.40 34.88
CA GLN A 20 42.89 -20.42 33.99
C GLN A 20 42.27 -20.37 32.59
N VAL A 21 43.16 -20.30 31.61
CA VAL A 21 42.95 -20.62 30.19
C VAL A 21 42.68 -22.12 30.06
N PRO A 22 41.86 -22.56 29.09
CA PRO A 22 42.39 -23.57 28.19
C PRO A 22 42.29 -23.15 26.71
N GLU A 23 43.43 -23.31 26.03
CA GLU A 23 43.53 -23.58 24.61
C GLU A 23 42.80 -24.87 24.22
N THR A 24 42.71 -25.10 22.91
CA THR A 24 41.93 -26.11 22.16
C THR A 24 40.53 -25.56 21.88
N TRP A 25 40.12 -25.28 20.65
CA TRP A 25 40.25 -26.10 19.44
C TRP A 25 40.76 -25.29 18.24
N ARG A 26 41.91 -25.71 17.69
CA ARG A 26 42.27 -25.51 16.28
C ARG A 26 41.63 -26.64 15.47
N GLU A 27 41.47 -26.37 14.16
CA GLU A 27 41.10 -27.28 13.05
C GLU A 27 39.69 -27.13 12.50
N TRP A 28 39.48 -26.10 11.68
CA TRP A 28 38.54 -26.15 10.55
C TRP A 28 39.28 -25.69 9.26
N PRO A 29 39.07 -26.34 8.10
CA PRO A 29 39.90 -26.18 6.89
C PRO A 29 39.53 -24.95 6.04
N PRO A 30 40.44 -24.43 5.19
CA PRO A 30 40.24 -23.21 4.40
C PRO A 30 39.51 -23.40 3.04
N ASP A 31 38.53 -24.31 2.92
CA ASP A 31 38.03 -24.75 1.60
C ASP A 31 36.52 -24.50 1.33
N VAL A 32 35.92 -23.40 1.81
CA VAL A 32 34.47 -23.12 1.59
C VAL A 32 34.17 -21.87 0.74
N PHE A 33 35.16 -21.29 0.04
CA PHE A 33 34.93 -20.13 -0.85
C PHE A 33 35.40 -20.29 -2.31
N GLU A 34 35.41 -21.49 -2.87
CA GLU A 34 35.54 -21.69 -4.32
C GLU A 34 34.45 -22.60 -4.88
N LYS A 35 33.34 -22.00 -5.34
CA LYS A 35 32.46 -22.55 -6.39
C LYS A 35 31.45 -21.51 -6.90
N ILE A 36 31.94 -20.40 -7.43
CA ILE A 36 31.21 -19.64 -8.47
C ILE A 36 32.15 -19.55 -9.66
N LYS A 37 31.93 -20.41 -10.67
CA LYS A 37 32.66 -20.33 -11.93
C LYS A 37 32.13 -19.13 -12.74
N PRO A 38 33.00 -18.25 -13.26
CA PRO A 38 32.59 -17.28 -14.25
C PRO A 38 32.28 -17.99 -15.58
N VAL A 39 31.20 -17.55 -16.23
CA VAL A 39 30.81 -17.95 -17.59
C VAL A 39 31.93 -17.57 -18.55
N GLY A 40 32.66 -18.57 -19.02
CA GLY A 40 33.76 -18.40 -19.96
C GLY A 40 33.25 -17.97 -21.34
N SER A 41 33.85 -16.89 -21.86
CA SER A 41 33.77 -16.47 -23.25
C SER A 41 34.14 -17.64 -24.17
N ARG A 42 33.18 -18.12 -24.98
CA ARG A 42 33.46 -19.06 -26.06
C ARG A 42 34.37 -18.39 -27.09
N LYS A 43 35.62 -18.84 -27.17
CA LYS A 43 36.48 -18.61 -28.34
C LYS A 43 35.88 -19.37 -29.52
N SER A 44 35.49 -18.62 -30.55
CA SER A 44 35.15 -19.15 -31.87
C SER A 44 36.36 -19.84 -32.51
N ALA A 45 36.21 -21.10 -32.88
CA ALA A 45 37.16 -21.82 -33.74
C ALA A 45 37.07 -21.30 -35.19
N PRO A 46 38.17 -21.34 -35.97
CA PRO A 46 38.16 -20.88 -37.35
C PRO A 46 37.41 -21.88 -38.25
N VAL A 47 36.31 -21.43 -38.84
CA VAL A 47 35.55 -22.17 -39.84
C VAL A 47 36.34 -22.20 -41.16
N ARG A 48 36.66 -23.40 -41.63
CA ARG A 48 37.19 -23.66 -42.98
C ARG A 48 36.15 -23.26 -44.02
N ARG A 49 36.57 -22.46 -45.01
CA ARG A 49 35.80 -22.13 -46.21
C ARG A 49 35.70 -23.38 -47.10
N ASP A 50 34.51 -23.98 -47.17
CA ASP A 50 34.10 -24.75 -48.34
C ASP A 50 33.29 -23.82 -49.27
N GLN A 51 33.77 -23.70 -50.50
CA GLN A 51 33.07 -23.02 -51.58
C GLN A 51 32.07 -23.99 -52.21
N GLY A 52 30.79 -23.85 -51.86
CA GLY A 52 29.68 -24.50 -52.54
C GLY A 52 28.54 -23.53 -52.70
N ARG A 53 28.15 -23.23 -53.95
CA ARG A 53 26.95 -22.47 -54.29
C ARG A 53 25.72 -23.15 -53.68
N GLY A 54 25.18 -22.59 -52.61
CA GLY A 54 23.87 -22.93 -52.05
C GLY A 54 23.10 -21.65 -51.79
N SER A 55 21.85 -21.60 -52.23
CA SER A 55 20.89 -20.53 -51.95
C SER A 55 20.95 -20.14 -50.47
N ALA A 56 21.14 -18.84 -50.19
CA ALA A 56 21.17 -18.32 -48.83
C ALA A 56 19.92 -18.80 -48.08
N PRO A 57 20.05 -19.45 -46.91
CA PRO A 57 18.90 -19.78 -46.09
C PRO A 57 18.23 -18.45 -45.74
N THR A 58 16.99 -18.26 -46.19
CA THR A 58 16.13 -17.19 -45.70
C THR A 58 16.00 -17.43 -44.20
N THR A 59 16.73 -16.66 -43.39
CA THR A 59 16.62 -16.66 -41.94
C THR A 59 15.18 -16.28 -41.63
N ARG A 60 14.37 -17.27 -41.25
CA ARG A 60 12.99 -17.07 -40.81
C ARG A 60 13.07 -16.17 -39.58
N GLU A 61 12.64 -14.93 -39.71
CA GLU A 61 12.62 -14.00 -38.58
C GLU A 61 11.75 -14.60 -37.48
N THR A 62 12.26 -14.62 -36.25
CA THR A 62 11.51 -15.10 -35.09
C THR A 62 10.29 -14.19 -34.87
N PRO A 63 9.08 -14.74 -34.67
CA PRO A 63 7.89 -13.92 -34.43
C PRO A 63 8.05 -13.01 -33.21
N PHE A 64 7.28 -11.92 -33.15
CA PHE A 64 7.21 -11.06 -31.96
C PHE A 64 6.57 -11.83 -30.81
N GLU A 65 7.25 -11.88 -29.67
CA GLU A 65 6.67 -12.38 -28.43
C GLU A 65 6.09 -11.18 -27.67
N VAL A 66 4.90 -10.76 -28.11
CA VAL A 66 4.25 -9.54 -27.61
C VAL A 66 2.84 -9.87 -27.13
N ASN A 67 2.57 -9.48 -25.89
CA ASN A 67 1.24 -9.55 -25.30
C ASN A 67 0.69 -8.13 -25.09
N ILE A 68 -0.17 -7.67 -25.99
CA ILE A 68 -0.79 -6.35 -25.85
C ILE A 68 -1.92 -6.33 -24.81
N ALA A 69 -2.30 -7.46 -24.21
CA ALA A 69 -3.32 -7.50 -23.17
C ALA A 69 -2.84 -6.79 -21.89
N LEU A 70 -3.63 -5.84 -21.39
CA LEU A 70 -3.39 -5.21 -20.09
C LEU A 70 -3.72 -6.17 -18.94
N ASN A 71 -2.89 -6.19 -17.89
CA ASN A 71 -3.07 -7.01 -16.68
C ASN A 71 -3.42 -8.49 -16.99
N PRO A 72 -2.61 -9.20 -17.80
CA PRO A 72 -2.98 -10.49 -18.36
C PRO A 72 -3.09 -11.61 -17.32
N SER A 73 -2.32 -11.53 -16.23
CA SER A 73 -2.34 -12.49 -15.11
C SER A 73 -3.28 -12.08 -13.97
N PHE A 74 -3.97 -10.94 -14.11
CA PHE A 74 -4.93 -10.46 -13.10
C PHE A 74 -4.36 -10.24 -11.70
N GLU A 75 -3.07 -9.95 -11.57
CA GLU A 75 -2.43 -9.74 -10.26
C GLU A 75 -2.62 -8.31 -9.72
N GLU A 76 -3.14 -7.41 -10.55
CA GLU A 76 -3.26 -6.00 -10.25
C GLU A 76 -4.72 -5.54 -10.15
N GLY A 77 -5.05 -4.82 -9.07
CA GLY A 77 -6.40 -4.34 -8.78
C GLY A 77 -6.50 -3.71 -7.40
N LEU A 78 -7.72 -3.32 -7.01
CA LEU A 78 -8.06 -2.85 -5.67
C LEU A 78 -8.82 -3.95 -4.91
N PRO A 79 -8.15 -4.76 -4.08
CA PRO A 79 -8.75 -5.94 -3.46
C PRO A 79 -9.98 -5.61 -2.63
N GLN A 80 -9.98 -4.45 -1.94
CA GLN A 80 -11.09 -4.03 -1.10
C GLN A 80 -12.38 -3.75 -1.89
N ARG A 81 -12.27 -3.53 -3.21
CA ARG A 81 -13.40 -3.21 -4.09
C ARG A 81 -13.74 -4.32 -5.09
N GLN A 82 -13.03 -5.46 -5.05
CA GLN A 82 -13.13 -6.50 -6.09
C GLN A 82 -12.94 -5.91 -7.50
N GLN A 83 -12.18 -4.82 -7.61
CA GLN A 83 -11.98 -4.09 -8.85
C GLN A 83 -10.64 -4.52 -9.46
N VAL A 84 -10.71 -5.27 -10.54
CA VAL A 84 -9.54 -5.68 -11.31
C VAL A 84 -9.16 -4.51 -12.22
N HIS A 85 -7.87 -4.21 -12.33
CA HIS A 85 -7.45 -3.20 -13.28
C HIS A 85 -7.58 -3.68 -14.72
N ASP A 86 -8.05 -2.80 -15.61
CA ASP A 86 -8.12 -2.98 -17.07
C ASP A 86 -9.11 -4.06 -17.57
N TRP A 87 -9.75 -4.77 -16.65
CA TRP A 87 -10.79 -5.77 -16.89
C TRP A 87 -12.04 -5.43 -16.08
N LEU A 88 -13.19 -5.42 -16.76
CA LEU A 88 -14.47 -5.08 -16.16
C LEU A 88 -15.47 -6.21 -16.39
N PRO A 89 -16.42 -6.43 -15.47
CA PRO A 89 -17.61 -7.23 -15.77
C PRO A 89 -18.31 -6.67 -17.00
N ALA A 90 -18.61 -7.53 -17.97
CA ALA A 90 -19.25 -7.11 -19.20
C ALA A 90 -20.71 -6.69 -18.90
N PRO A 91 -21.15 -5.50 -19.37
CA PRO A 91 -22.35 -4.83 -18.86
C PRO A 91 -23.68 -5.45 -19.34
N TRP A 92 -23.65 -6.42 -20.24
CA TRP A 92 -24.85 -6.96 -20.88
C TRP A 92 -25.72 -7.84 -19.97
N PHE A 93 -25.22 -8.33 -18.83
CA PHE A 93 -26.01 -9.14 -17.89
C PHE A 93 -25.59 -8.89 -16.44
N PRO A 94 -26.38 -8.12 -15.67
CA PRO A 94 -26.08 -7.85 -14.27
C PRO A 94 -26.29 -9.06 -13.35
N ASP A 95 -26.99 -10.10 -13.81
CA ASP A 95 -27.35 -11.27 -13.00
C ASP A 95 -26.21 -12.29 -12.85
N ALA A 96 -25.19 -12.22 -13.72
CA ALA A 96 -24.01 -13.08 -13.58
C ALA A 96 -23.17 -12.65 -12.37
N GLN A 97 -22.56 -13.61 -11.71
CA GLN A 97 -21.67 -13.39 -10.57
C GLN A 97 -20.24 -13.21 -11.05
N TYR A 98 -19.59 -12.15 -10.58
CA TYR A 98 -18.22 -11.81 -10.94
C TYR A 98 -17.37 -11.74 -9.67
N SER A 99 -16.19 -12.35 -9.70
CA SER A 99 -15.24 -12.21 -8.59
C SER A 99 -13.79 -12.26 -9.07
N TRP A 100 -12.93 -11.53 -8.36
CA TRP A 100 -11.48 -11.60 -8.49
C TRP A 100 -10.96 -12.67 -7.53
N ASP A 101 -10.89 -13.89 -8.03
CA ASP A 101 -10.82 -15.12 -7.25
C ASP A 101 -9.36 -15.41 -6.84
N ALA A 102 -9.12 -15.60 -5.54
CA ALA A 102 -7.80 -15.92 -5.01
C ALA A 102 -7.62 -17.41 -4.69
N ASP A 103 -8.70 -18.20 -4.78
CA ASP A 103 -8.70 -19.62 -4.43
C ASP A 103 -8.40 -20.46 -5.67
N VAL A 104 -9.09 -20.16 -6.78
CA VAL A 104 -8.89 -20.80 -8.08
C VAL A 104 -8.07 -19.88 -8.97
N LYS A 105 -6.82 -20.25 -9.24
CA LYS A 105 -5.90 -19.53 -10.14
C LYS A 105 -4.98 -20.52 -10.83
N ARG A 106 -4.42 -20.14 -11.99
CA ARG A 106 -3.42 -20.94 -12.69
C ARG A 106 -2.03 -20.53 -12.23
N THR A 107 -1.73 -19.24 -12.30
CA THR A 107 -0.49 -18.67 -11.79
C THR A 107 -0.77 -17.50 -10.85
N GLY A 108 0.29 -16.92 -10.28
CA GLY A 108 0.15 -15.79 -9.39
C GLY A 108 -0.73 -16.09 -8.16
N LYS A 109 -1.52 -15.11 -7.77
CA LYS A 109 -2.39 -15.13 -6.60
C LYS A 109 -3.85 -15.12 -6.99
N ARG A 110 -4.22 -14.77 -8.22
CA ARG A 110 -5.62 -14.50 -8.58
C ARG A 110 -5.99 -14.88 -10.01
N SER A 111 -7.29 -15.01 -10.26
CA SER A 111 -7.87 -15.16 -11.60
C SER A 111 -9.24 -14.45 -11.70
N LEU A 112 -9.82 -14.39 -12.90
CA LEU A 112 -11.16 -13.84 -13.10
C LEU A 112 -12.21 -14.94 -13.14
N ARG A 113 -13.21 -14.85 -12.26
CA ARG A 113 -14.34 -15.79 -12.21
C ARG A 113 -15.62 -15.19 -12.78
N VAL A 114 -16.37 -16.01 -13.51
CA VAL A 114 -17.78 -15.78 -13.90
C VAL A 114 -18.60 -16.95 -13.40
N GLY A 115 -19.71 -16.71 -12.70
CA GLY A 115 -20.63 -17.75 -12.24
C GLY A 115 -22.08 -17.40 -12.49
N GLY A 116 -22.98 -18.40 -12.49
CA GLY A 116 -24.42 -18.17 -12.55
C GLY A 116 -24.91 -17.53 -13.86
N SER A 117 -24.27 -17.86 -14.98
CA SER A 117 -24.67 -17.39 -16.32
C SER A 117 -25.81 -18.22 -16.95
N ALA A 118 -26.51 -19.02 -16.16
CA ALA A 118 -27.80 -19.61 -16.52
C ALA A 118 -28.84 -19.22 -15.48
N LYS A 119 -30.06 -18.90 -15.94
CA LYS A 119 -31.19 -18.70 -15.04
C LYS A 119 -31.63 -20.04 -14.42
N PRO A 120 -32.32 -20.02 -13.26
CA PRO A 120 -32.86 -21.25 -12.64
C PRO A 120 -33.79 -22.06 -13.54
N ASP A 121 -34.40 -21.42 -14.56
CA ASP A 121 -35.27 -22.07 -15.55
C ASP A 121 -34.49 -22.69 -16.74
N GLY A 122 -33.15 -22.67 -16.69
CA GLY A 122 -32.28 -23.17 -17.74
C GLY A 122 -32.10 -22.21 -18.92
N THR A 123 -32.70 -21.00 -18.89
CA THR A 123 -32.48 -20.01 -19.93
C THR A 123 -31.03 -19.54 -19.91
N ALA A 124 -30.33 -19.75 -21.02
CA ALA A 124 -28.95 -19.31 -21.18
C ALA A 124 -28.86 -17.77 -21.10
N THR A 125 -27.97 -17.26 -20.26
CA THR A 125 -27.59 -15.85 -20.21
C THR A 125 -26.11 -15.69 -20.53
N MET A 126 -25.64 -14.47 -20.82
CA MET A 126 -24.24 -14.25 -21.16
C MET A 126 -23.49 -13.64 -19.98
N GLY A 127 -22.60 -14.38 -19.32
CA GLY A 127 -21.67 -13.83 -18.34
C GLY A 127 -20.31 -13.59 -18.99
N GLY A 128 -19.55 -12.58 -18.54
CA GLY A 128 -18.20 -12.39 -19.08
C GLY A 128 -17.43 -11.21 -18.53
N TRP A 129 -16.12 -11.25 -18.71
CA TRP A 129 -15.20 -10.13 -18.46
C TRP A 129 -14.79 -9.50 -19.78
N THR A 130 -14.59 -8.19 -19.76
CA THR A 130 -14.15 -7.41 -20.91
C THR A 130 -12.86 -6.66 -20.58
N GLY A 131 -11.86 -6.81 -21.44
CA GLY A 131 -10.60 -6.09 -21.34
C GLY A 131 -10.67 -4.69 -21.93
N SER A 132 -9.50 -4.05 -21.99
CA SER A 132 -9.33 -2.74 -22.61
C SER A 132 -9.57 -2.75 -24.13
N VAL A 133 -9.79 -1.56 -24.69
CA VAL A 133 -10.04 -1.34 -26.13
C VAL A 133 -8.73 -0.96 -26.81
N TYR A 134 -8.35 -1.68 -27.85
CA TYR A 134 -7.13 -1.42 -28.63
C TYR A 134 -7.51 -0.94 -30.03
N THR A 135 -6.68 -0.12 -30.67
CA THR A 135 -6.85 0.17 -32.10
C THR A 135 -6.70 -1.10 -32.96
N ALA A 136 -7.62 -1.25 -33.91
CA ALA A 136 -7.61 -2.31 -34.89
C ALA A 136 -6.83 -1.88 -36.15
N PHE A 137 -5.92 -2.74 -36.62
CA PHE A 137 -5.11 -2.47 -37.81
C PHE A 137 -5.47 -3.42 -38.95
N PRO A 138 -6.09 -2.93 -40.04
CA PRO A 138 -6.43 -3.76 -41.20
C PRO A 138 -5.21 -4.48 -41.76
N GLY A 139 -5.39 -5.75 -42.10
CA GLY A 139 -4.32 -6.61 -42.63
C GLY A 139 -3.44 -7.28 -41.58
N LEU A 140 -3.62 -6.98 -40.28
CA LEU A 140 -2.97 -7.69 -39.18
C LEU A 140 -3.93 -8.70 -38.54
N ARG A 141 -3.39 -9.85 -38.16
CA ARG A 141 -4.11 -10.87 -37.41
C ARG A 141 -4.03 -10.58 -35.93
N TYR A 142 -5.14 -10.74 -35.23
CA TYR A 142 -5.20 -10.72 -33.78
C TYR A 142 -5.44 -12.15 -33.28
N THR A 143 -4.65 -12.58 -32.31
CA THR A 143 -4.81 -13.87 -31.63
C THR A 143 -5.00 -13.61 -30.15
N LEU A 144 -6.16 -14.00 -29.62
CA LEU A 144 -6.46 -13.98 -28.19
C LEU A 144 -6.36 -15.41 -27.65
N ALA A 145 -5.46 -15.64 -26.71
CA ALA A 145 -5.30 -16.89 -25.99
C ALA A 145 -5.42 -16.67 -24.49
N GLY A 146 -5.65 -17.73 -23.74
CA GLY A 146 -5.75 -17.67 -22.29
C GLY A 146 -6.02 -19.05 -21.71
N TRP A 147 -5.77 -19.20 -20.42
CA TRP A 147 -6.09 -20.43 -19.71
C TRP A 147 -7.48 -20.32 -19.11
N VAL A 148 -8.31 -21.33 -19.37
CA VAL A 148 -9.69 -21.37 -18.94
C VAL A 148 -9.93 -22.66 -18.16
N CYS A 149 -10.58 -22.58 -17.02
CA CYS A 149 -11.10 -23.74 -16.31
C CYS A 149 -12.58 -23.52 -15.95
N ALA A 150 -13.31 -24.60 -15.66
CA ALA A 150 -14.71 -24.48 -15.33
C ALA A 150 -15.20 -25.61 -14.42
N SER A 151 -16.12 -25.29 -13.51
CA SER A 151 -16.80 -26.24 -12.64
C SER A 151 -18.26 -26.35 -13.09
N ALA A 152 -18.60 -27.48 -13.70
CA ALA A 152 -19.96 -27.81 -14.17
C ALA A 152 -20.61 -26.89 -15.24
N PRO A 153 -19.93 -26.45 -16.31
CA PRO A 153 -20.59 -25.78 -17.42
C PRO A 153 -21.40 -26.76 -18.28
N GLU A 154 -22.71 -26.74 -18.10
CA GLU A 154 -23.64 -27.14 -19.16
C GLU A 154 -23.68 -26.09 -20.30
N GLY A 155 -23.09 -24.92 -20.05
CA GLY A 155 -22.95 -23.80 -20.99
C GLY A 155 -21.68 -23.82 -21.86
N ARG A 156 -21.42 -22.67 -22.50
CA ARG A 156 -20.26 -22.44 -23.39
C ARG A 156 -19.28 -21.47 -22.74
N THR A 157 -18.04 -21.89 -22.50
CA THR A 157 -17.00 -20.99 -21.99
C THR A 157 -15.89 -20.82 -23.03
N HIS A 158 -15.56 -19.58 -23.40
CA HIS A 158 -14.64 -19.28 -24.50
C HIS A 158 -14.10 -17.84 -24.48
N LEU A 159 -13.08 -17.58 -25.31
CA LEU A 159 -12.51 -16.25 -25.55
C LEU A 159 -13.06 -15.67 -26.86
N ILE A 160 -13.23 -14.34 -26.90
CA ILE A 160 -13.74 -13.61 -28.08
C ILE A 160 -12.95 -12.32 -28.29
N LEU A 161 -12.63 -12.00 -29.54
CA LEU A 161 -12.31 -10.64 -29.98
C LEU A 161 -13.58 -9.98 -30.51
N ALA A 162 -13.89 -8.78 -30.01
CA ALA A 162 -15.01 -7.99 -30.48
C ALA A 162 -14.51 -6.77 -31.24
N TRP A 163 -15.07 -6.56 -32.43
CA TRP A 163 -14.68 -5.49 -33.35
C TRP A 163 -15.65 -4.31 -33.25
N TYR A 164 -15.10 -3.10 -33.28
CA TYR A 164 -15.87 -1.87 -33.20
C TYR A 164 -15.42 -0.85 -34.25
N ASP A 165 -16.35 -0.04 -34.72
CA ASP A 165 -16.03 1.06 -35.64
C ASP A 165 -15.44 2.29 -34.94
N ARG A 166 -15.09 3.32 -35.71
CA ARG A 166 -14.54 4.60 -35.18
C ARG A 166 -15.47 5.35 -34.21
N HIS A 167 -16.77 5.02 -34.22
CA HIS A 167 -17.78 5.56 -33.32
C HIS A 167 -18.01 4.65 -32.10
N LYS A 168 -17.18 3.62 -31.92
CA LYS A 168 -17.26 2.59 -30.89
C LYS A 168 -18.57 1.79 -30.94
N ARG A 169 -19.18 1.69 -32.12
CA ARG A 169 -20.33 0.81 -32.36
C ARG A 169 -19.84 -0.60 -32.65
N PHE A 170 -20.47 -1.58 -32.03
CA PHE A 170 -20.17 -2.99 -32.24
C PHE A 170 -20.40 -3.39 -33.71
N LEU A 171 -19.45 -4.09 -34.31
CA LEU A 171 -19.52 -4.62 -35.67
C LEU A 171 -19.82 -6.12 -35.65
N CYS A 172 -18.90 -6.90 -35.10
CA CYS A 172 -19.00 -8.34 -34.98
C CYS A 172 -18.07 -8.88 -33.88
N ASN A 173 -18.23 -10.16 -33.57
CA ASN A 173 -17.36 -10.93 -32.68
C ASN A 173 -16.63 -11.98 -33.51
N THR A 174 -15.51 -12.47 -32.99
CA THR A 174 -14.90 -13.69 -33.48
C THR A 174 -15.70 -14.89 -33.06
N ASP A 175 -16.11 -15.68 -34.04
CA ASP A 175 -16.76 -16.97 -33.82
C ASP A 175 -15.77 -18.15 -34.02
N ASN A 176 -14.49 -17.88 -34.26
CA ASN A 176 -13.47 -18.91 -34.50
C ASN A 176 -12.68 -19.24 -33.23
N GLY A 177 -12.92 -20.36 -32.57
CA GLY A 177 -12.13 -20.76 -31.41
C GLY A 177 -12.68 -21.98 -30.67
N PHE A 178 -11.85 -22.57 -29.80
CA PHE A 178 -12.26 -23.71 -28.98
C PHE A 178 -13.24 -23.28 -27.89
N VAL A 179 -14.29 -24.09 -27.72
CA VAL A 179 -15.32 -23.87 -26.70
C VAL A 179 -15.17 -24.94 -25.61
N VAL A 180 -15.00 -24.52 -24.37
CA VAL A 180 -14.98 -25.41 -23.21
C VAL A 180 -16.43 -25.72 -22.82
N HIS A 181 -16.73 -27.02 -22.80
CA HIS A 181 -17.99 -27.61 -22.37
C HIS A 181 -17.72 -28.59 -21.23
N GLY A 182 -18.62 -28.66 -20.24
CA GLY A 182 -18.45 -29.51 -19.06
C GLY A 182 -17.30 -29.11 -18.11
N PRO A 183 -17.23 -29.73 -16.92
CA PRO A 183 -16.15 -29.48 -15.97
C PRO A 183 -14.78 -29.70 -16.63
N SER A 184 -13.84 -28.78 -16.40
CA SER A 184 -12.49 -28.86 -16.96
C SER A 184 -11.44 -28.40 -15.97
N GLU A 185 -10.25 -28.99 -16.06
CA GLU A 185 -9.04 -28.38 -15.53
C GLU A 185 -8.65 -27.13 -16.35
N TRP A 186 -7.53 -26.50 -16.02
CA TRP A 186 -7.00 -25.37 -16.80
C TRP A 186 -6.58 -25.83 -18.20
N LEU A 187 -7.31 -25.35 -19.20
CA LEU A 187 -7.05 -25.59 -20.62
C LEU A 187 -6.67 -24.28 -21.29
N ARG A 188 -5.56 -24.28 -22.04
CA ARG A 188 -5.23 -23.14 -22.90
C ARG A 188 -6.12 -23.17 -24.12
N VAL A 189 -6.93 -22.13 -24.29
CA VAL A 189 -7.80 -21.93 -25.46
C VAL A 189 -7.38 -20.68 -26.21
N SER A 190 -7.71 -20.60 -27.49
CA SER A 190 -7.47 -19.40 -28.29
C SER A 190 -8.52 -19.19 -29.37
N THR A 191 -8.61 -17.93 -29.79
CA THR A 191 -9.35 -17.46 -30.95
C THR A 191 -8.44 -16.54 -31.76
N SER A 192 -8.62 -16.49 -33.08
CA SER A 192 -7.89 -15.57 -33.93
C SER A 192 -8.74 -15.08 -35.07
N ASP A 193 -8.57 -13.82 -35.45
CA ASP A 193 -9.31 -13.20 -36.54
C ASP A 193 -8.62 -11.94 -37.09
N PHE A 194 -9.14 -11.43 -38.19
CA PHE A 194 -8.74 -10.18 -38.81
C PHE A 194 -9.82 -9.11 -38.62
N PRO A 195 -9.42 -7.83 -38.45
CA PRO A 195 -10.40 -6.77 -38.36
C PRO A 195 -11.24 -6.68 -39.65
N PRO A 196 -12.58 -6.59 -39.57
CA PRO A 196 -13.41 -6.25 -40.74
C PRO A 196 -13.06 -4.85 -41.26
N GLU A 197 -13.47 -4.53 -42.49
CA GLU A 197 -13.07 -3.30 -43.20
C GLU A 197 -13.32 -2.01 -42.39
N ASP A 198 -14.43 -1.95 -41.63
CA ASP A 198 -14.82 -0.79 -40.82
C ASP A 198 -14.30 -0.82 -39.37
N ALA A 199 -13.57 -1.86 -38.96
CA ALA A 199 -13.05 -1.95 -37.59
C ALA A 199 -11.95 -0.92 -37.35
N ALA A 200 -12.20 -0.06 -36.37
CA ALA A 200 -11.22 0.88 -35.82
C ALA A 200 -10.70 0.41 -34.46
N PHE A 201 -11.45 -0.43 -33.75
CA PHE A 201 -11.05 -0.96 -32.45
C PHE A 201 -11.35 -2.44 -32.30
N VAL A 202 -10.59 -3.07 -31.39
CA VAL A 202 -10.76 -4.46 -30.95
C VAL A 202 -10.75 -4.52 -29.44
N ARG A 203 -11.43 -5.53 -28.89
CA ARG A 203 -11.51 -5.76 -27.45
C ARG A 203 -11.53 -7.25 -27.15
N ALA A 204 -10.75 -7.65 -26.15
CA ALA A 204 -10.75 -9.02 -25.65
C ALA A 204 -11.91 -9.27 -24.68
N TYR A 205 -12.53 -10.43 -24.80
CA TYR A 205 -13.59 -10.91 -23.93
C TYR A 205 -13.28 -12.32 -23.46
N PHE A 206 -13.60 -12.59 -22.20
CA PHE A 206 -13.81 -13.92 -21.67
C PHE A 206 -15.30 -14.10 -21.39
N ARG A 207 -15.93 -15.13 -21.96
CA ARG A 207 -17.38 -15.36 -21.85
C ARG A 207 -17.69 -16.75 -21.33
N SER A 208 -18.75 -16.82 -20.52
CA SER A 208 -19.41 -18.04 -20.11
C SER A 208 -20.91 -17.85 -20.32
N ASP A 209 -21.47 -18.57 -21.30
CA ASP A 209 -22.86 -18.44 -21.72
C ASP A 209 -23.67 -19.66 -21.29
N GLY A 210 -24.78 -19.45 -20.57
CA GLY A 210 -25.66 -20.54 -20.14
C GLY A 210 -25.01 -21.53 -19.18
N ASN A 211 -23.98 -21.10 -18.45
CA ASN A 211 -23.28 -21.94 -17.47
C ASN A 211 -23.87 -21.72 -16.07
N PRO A 212 -24.58 -22.72 -15.49
CA PRO A 212 -25.11 -22.64 -14.12
C PRO A 212 -24.00 -22.71 -13.05
N GLY A 213 -22.84 -23.26 -13.40
CA GLY A 213 -21.66 -23.36 -12.55
C GLY A 213 -20.78 -22.11 -12.59
N SER A 214 -19.46 -22.32 -12.54
CA SER A 214 -18.46 -21.24 -12.59
C SER A 214 -17.41 -21.52 -13.65
N ALA A 215 -16.83 -20.46 -14.20
CA ALA A 215 -15.72 -20.50 -15.14
C ALA A 215 -14.70 -19.45 -14.74
N TRP A 216 -13.42 -19.77 -14.94
CA TRP A 216 -12.31 -18.89 -14.66
C TRP A 216 -11.44 -18.69 -15.88
N VAL A 217 -10.79 -17.52 -15.96
CA VAL A 217 -9.73 -17.24 -16.92
C VAL A 217 -8.50 -16.70 -16.19
N ASP A 218 -7.32 -17.12 -16.66
CA ASP A 218 -6.02 -16.68 -16.19
C ASP A 218 -5.03 -16.56 -17.36
N ASP A 219 -3.97 -15.76 -17.18
CA ASP A 219 -2.86 -15.59 -18.10
C ASP A 219 -3.28 -15.35 -19.57
N VAL A 220 -4.05 -14.29 -19.78
CA VAL A 220 -4.57 -13.88 -21.09
C VAL A 220 -3.46 -13.31 -21.97
N GLU A 221 -3.44 -13.69 -23.23
CA GLU A 221 -2.51 -13.21 -24.23
C GLU A 221 -3.27 -12.64 -25.42
N LEU A 222 -3.00 -11.38 -25.78
CA LEU A 222 -3.48 -10.78 -27.02
C LEU A 222 -2.28 -10.43 -27.89
N ALA A 223 -2.09 -11.17 -28.97
CA ALA A 223 -0.94 -11.01 -29.87
C ALA A 223 -1.37 -10.48 -31.24
N LEU A 224 -0.48 -9.72 -31.90
CA LEU A 224 -0.64 -9.30 -33.30
C LEU A 224 0.37 -10.04 -34.18
N SER A 225 -0.03 -10.39 -35.41
CA SER A 225 0.88 -10.97 -36.40
C SER A 225 0.60 -10.44 -37.80
N ALA A 226 1.66 -10.27 -38.60
CA ALA A 226 1.58 -9.99 -40.03
C ALA A 226 1.44 -11.28 -40.87
N GLU A 227 1.56 -12.45 -40.25
CA GLU A 227 1.38 -13.72 -40.93
C GLU A 227 -0.10 -13.95 -41.27
N VAL A 228 -0.37 -14.38 -42.51
CA VAL A 228 -1.74 -14.68 -42.97
C VAL A 228 -2.23 -16.02 -42.43
N ALA A 229 -1.33 -16.99 -42.24
CA ALA A 229 -1.67 -18.33 -41.75
C ALA A 229 -1.79 -18.34 -40.21
N GLY A 230 -3.02 -18.44 -39.71
CA GLY A 230 -3.33 -18.48 -38.27
C GLY A 230 -2.99 -19.84 -37.68
N GLN A 231 -2.37 -19.90 -36.51
CA GLN A 231 -2.37 -21.12 -35.70
C GLN A 231 -3.41 -20.97 -34.60
N LEU A 232 -4.36 -21.89 -34.53
CA LEU A 232 -5.27 -22.03 -33.40
C LEU A 232 -4.60 -22.95 -32.38
N ALA A 233 -4.48 -22.49 -31.13
CA ALA A 233 -4.00 -23.33 -30.04
C ALA A 233 -5.00 -24.46 -29.81
N VAL A 234 -4.59 -25.68 -30.16
CA VAL A 234 -5.37 -26.90 -29.88
C VAL A 234 -5.27 -27.19 -28.37
N PRO A 235 -6.39 -27.27 -27.63
CA PRO A 235 -6.38 -27.54 -26.21
C PRO A 235 -5.62 -28.84 -25.93
N ASN A 236 -4.55 -28.72 -25.13
CA ASN A 236 -3.65 -29.82 -24.81
C ASN A 236 -3.14 -30.61 -26.05
N GLY A 237 -2.79 -29.90 -27.14
CA GLY A 237 -2.30 -30.53 -28.38
C GLY A 237 -0.94 -31.24 -28.26
N SER A 238 -0.09 -30.83 -27.32
CA SER A 238 1.18 -31.50 -26.99
C SER A 238 1.04 -32.57 -25.89
N PHE A 239 -0.16 -32.74 -25.33
CA PHE A 239 -0.45 -33.71 -24.26
C PHE A 239 0.32 -33.54 -22.94
N GLU A 240 1.14 -32.50 -22.78
CA GLU A 240 1.98 -32.25 -21.58
C GLU A 240 1.20 -31.86 -20.32
N ALA A 241 -0.08 -31.49 -20.44
CA ALA A 241 -0.89 -31.07 -19.30
C ALA A 241 -1.41 -32.24 -18.44
N GLY A 242 -1.01 -33.48 -18.72
CA GLY A 242 -1.40 -34.67 -17.96
C GLY A 242 -2.75 -35.26 -18.36
N ALA A 243 -3.15 -36.31 -17.62
CA ALA A 243 -4.33 -37.11 -17.96
C ALA A 243 -5.67 -36.39 -17.77
N GLY A 244 -5.78 -35.56 -16.72
CA GLY A 244 -6.98 -34.78 -16.44
C GLY A 244 -7.29 -33.79 -17.56
N ALA A 245 -6.31 -32.94 -17.90
CA ALA A 245 -6.40 -32.01 -19.02
C ALA A 245 -6.62 -32.73 -20.37
N THR A 246 -6.00 -33.89 -20.60
CA THR A 246 -6.26 -34.69 -21.81
C THR A 246 -7.72 -35.13 -21.88
N ALA A 247 -8.27 -35.68 -20.80
CA ALA A 247 -9.68 -36.11 -20.77
C ALA A 247 -10.66 -34.93 -20.91
N ALA A 248 -10.29 -33.73 -20.47
CA ALA A 248 -11.09 -32.52 -20.63
C ALA A 248 -11.01 -31.91 -22.05
N ALA A 249 -9.85 -32.02 -22.72
CA ALA A 249 -9.64 -31.49 -24.06
C ALA A 249 -9.98 -32.48 -25.19
N TRP A 250 -9.97 -33.77 -24.88
CA TRP A 250 -10.10 -34.87 -25.83
C TRP A 250 -11.02 -35.97 -25.30
N SER A 251 -12.05 -36.29 -26.08
CA SER A 251 -12.99 -37.37 -25.80
C SER A 251 -12.62 -38.63 -26.60
N ALA A 252 -12.59 -39.77 -25.92
CA ALA A 252 -12.25 -41.04 -26.53
C ALA A 252 -13.53 -41.81 -26.93
N GLU A 253 -13.69 -42.15 -28.21
CA GLU A 253 -14.81 -42.97 -28.71
C GLU A 253 -14.58 -44.48 -28.49
N ALA A 254 -13.38 -44.86 -28.08
CA ALA A 254 -12.96 -46.22 -27.74
C ALA A 254 -11.96 -46.20 -26.56
N ARG A 255 -11.37 -47.34 -26.18
CA ARG A 255 -10.39 -47.39 -25.07
C ARG A 255 -9.04 -46.83 -25.52
N PHE A 256 -8.80 -45.54 -25.32
CA PHE A 256 -7.47 -44.95 -25.39
C PHE A 256 -6.77 -45.10 -24.03
N SER A 257 -5.50 -45.48 -24.02
CA SER A 257 -4.65 -45.40 -22.84
C SER A 257 -3.73 -44.20 -23.00
N LEU A 258 -3.81 -43.25 -22.08
CA LEU A 258 -2.74 -42.27 -21.97
C LEU A 258 -1.49 -43.00 -21.49
N VAL A 259 -0.45 -43.03 -22.33
CA VAL A 259 0.83 -43.62 -21.95
C VAL A 259 1.76 -42.48 -21.55
N THR A 260 1.83 -42.22 -20.25
CA THR A 260 2.90 -41.40 -19.67
C THR A 260 4.13 -42.29 -19.51
N GLY A 261 5.02 -42.32 -20.49
CA GLY A 261 6.18 -43.22 -20.48
C GLY A 261 7.40 -42.64 -21.18
N LYS A 262 8.60 -43.06 -20.74
CA LYS A 262 9.91 -42.68 -21.31
C LYS A 262 10.12 -43.11 -22.78
N ASP A 263 9.11 -43.67 -23.42
CA ASP A 263 9.12 -44.06 -24.83
C ASP A 263 8.93 -42.82 -25.71
N LYS A 264 9.96 -41.95 -25.68
CA LYS A 264 10.28 -40.85 -26.59
C LYS A 264 9.05 -40.17 -27.25
N PRO A 265 8.33 -39.28 -26.53
CA PRO A 265 7.48 -38.26 -27.16
C PRO A 265 8.26 -37.53 -28.27
N HIS A 266 7.55 -36.91 -29.22
CA HIS A 266 8.18 -36.17 -30.30
C HIS A 266 8.93 -34.96 -29.73
N ALA A 267 8.24 -34.18 -28.88
CA ALA A 267 8.80 -33.12 -28.06
C ALA A 267 8.17 -33.20 -26.66
N GLY A 268 8.93 -32.85 -25.62
CA GLY A 268 8.42 -32.86 -24.24
C GLY A 268 8.55 -34.20 -23.51
N GLU A 269 7.63 -34.48 -22.60
CA GLU A 269 7.63 -35.65 -21.70
C GLU A 269 6.42 -36.58 -21.90
N GLN A 270 5.38 -36.15 -22.63
CA GLN A 270 4.10 -36.88 -22.76
C GLN A 270 3.62 -36.97 -24.21
N CYS A 271 2.87 -38.02 -24.52
CA CYS A 271 2.16 -38.19 -25.79
C CYS A 271 0.93 -39.07 -25.55
N VAL A 272 0.01 -39.19 -26.52
CA VAL A 272 -1.15 -40.09 -26.40
C VAL A 272 -0.96 -41.35 -27.23
N ALA A 273 -1.35 -42.51 -26.67
CA ALA A 273 -1.21 -43.80 -27.32
C ALA A 273 -2.56 -44.44 -27.64
N LEU A 274 -2.62 -45.09 -28.80
CA LEU A 274 -3.71 -45.96 -29.21
C LEU A 274 -3.16 -47.39 -29.29
N GLN A 275 -3.66 -48.29 -28.44
CA GLN A 275 -3.12 -49.66 -28.32
C GLN A 275 -4.18 -50.73 -28.58
N ASP A 276 -3.86 -51.67 -29.48
CA ASP A 276 -4.59 -52.91 -29.77
C ASP A 276 -6.13 -52.74 -29.84
N GLN A 277 -6.60 -51.89 -30.76
CA GLN A 277 -8.03 -51.62 -30.96
C GLN A 277 -8.56 -52.30 -32.23
N PRO A 278 -9.39 -53.35 -32.11
CA PRO A 278 -10.15 -53.88 -33.25
C PRO A 278 -11.27 -52.90 -33.65
N GLY A 279 -11.50 -52.71 -34.95
CA GLY A 279 -12.47 -51.75 -35.46
C GLY A 279 -11.96 -50.30 -35.44
N GLN A 280 -12.88 -49.35 -35.37
CA GLN A 280 -12.56 -47.93 -35.39
C GLN A 280 -12.43 -47.38 -33.97
N ALA A 281 -11.31 -46.71 -33.70
CA ALA A 281 -11.07 -45.96 -32.48
C ALA A 281 -10.69 -44.51 -32.84
N ALA A 282 -11.25 -43.54 -32.10
CA ALA A 282 -10.99 -42.13 -32.35
C ALA A 282 -10.83 -41.34 -31.05
N LEU A 283 -9.85 -40.44 -31.04
CA LEU A 283 -9.71 -39.39 -30.04
C LEU A 283 -10.18 -38.08 -30.68
N VAL A 284 -11.20 -37.46 -30.10
CA VAL A 284 -11.93 -36.33 -30.67
C VAL A 284 -11.73 -35.10 -29.79
N SER A 285 -11.21 -34.01 -30.35
CA SER A 285 -10.98 -32.77 -29.60
C SER A 285 -12.28 -32.10 -29.13
N LEU A 286 -12.15 -31.13 -28.23
CA LEU A 286 -13.18 -30.12 -28.02
C LEU A 286 -13.59 -29.46 -29.35
N PRO A 287 -14.87 -29.06 -29.48
CA PRO A 287 -15.32 -28.36 -30.67
C PRO A 287 -14.67 -26.99 -30.77
N PHE A 288 -14.20 -26.66 -31.96
CA PHE A 288 -13.89 -25.29 -32.34
C PHE A 288 -15.03 -24.75 -33.20
N ALA A 289 -15.45 -23.52 -32.94
CA ALA A 289 -16.49 -22.88 -33.72
C ALA A 289 -15.95 -22.43 -35.09
N LEU A 290 -16.82 -22.48 -36.10
CA LEU A 290 -16.53 -22.13 -37.49
C LEU A 290 -17.24 -20.84 -37.85
N ASP A 291 -16.52 -19.89 -38.43
CA ASP A 291 -17.12 -18.76 -39.12
C ASP A 291 -17.17 -19.04 -40.62
N GLY A 292 -18.39 -18.96 -41.18
CA GLY A 292 -18.68 -19.25 -42.58
C GLY A 292 -18.26 -18.14 -43.56
N THR A 293 -17.64 -17.05 -43.13
CA THR A 293 -17.43 -15.87 -44.01
C THR A 293 -16.03 -15.76 -44.63
N HIS A 294 -14.96 -16.23 -44.00
CA HIS A 294 -13.59 -15.93 -44.49
C HIS A 294 -12.57 -17.09 -44.47
N VAL A 295 -12.91 -18.26 -43.91
CA VAL A 295 -11.98 -19.41 -43.87
C VAL A 295 -12.09 -20.23 -45.16
N ALA A 296 -11.00 -20.36 -45.92
CA ALA A 296 -10.97 -21.28 -47.06
C ALA A 296 -10.69 -22.70 -46.64
N ALA A 297 -9.70 -22.89 -45.77
CA ALA A 297 -9.21 -24.21 -45.44
C ALA A 297 -8.59 -24.25 -44.05
N TYR A 298 -8.66 -25.43 -43.43
CA TYR A 298 -7.88 -25.77 -42.25
C TYR A 298 -6.73 -26.66 -42.65
N ARG A 299 -5.55 -26.44 -42.05
CA ARG A 299 -4.42 -27.35 -42.08
C ARG A 299 -4.24 -27.91 -40.67
N PHE A 300 -4.69 -29.14 -40.50
CA PHE A 300 -4.56 -29.94 -39.28
C PHE A 300 -3.31 -30.80 -39.40
N SER A 301 -2.34 -30.65 -38.49
CA SER A 301 -1.20 -31.57 -38.42
C SER A 301 -1.05 -32.21 -37.04
N ALA A 302 -0.43 -33.39 -37.03
CA ALA A 302 -0.03 -34.10 -35.82
C ALA A 302 1.22 -34.94 -36.13
N TRP A 303 2.12 -35.07 -35.16
CA TRP A 303 3.20 -36.04 -35.23
C TRP A 303 2.66 -37.42 -34.88
N VAL A 304 2.98 -38.42 -35.70
CA VAL A 304 2.49 -39.79 -35.55
C VAL A 304 3.67 -40.75 -35.56
N ASN A 305 3.67 -41.71 -34.65
CA ASN A 305 4.66 -42.79 -34.60
C ASN A 305 3.96 -44.15 -34.61
N THR A 306 4.13 -44.89 -35.72
CA THR A 306 3.52 -46.20 -35.96
C THR A 306 4.50 -47.35 -35.76
N ARG A 307 5.68 -47.12 -35.16
CA ARG A 307 6.76 -48.13 -35.07
C ARG A 307 6.35 -49.43 -34.37
N GLN A 308 5.41 -49.37 -33.44
CA GLN A 308 4.92 -50.55 -32.72
C GLN A 308 3.61 -51.10 -33.30
N MET A 309 3.13 -50.52 -34.40
CA MET A 309 1.94 -50.96 -35.11
C MET A 309 2.27 -52.15 -36.01
N ARG A 310 1.53 -53.25 -35.86
CA ARG A 310 1.69 -54.49 -36.64
C ARG A 310 0.74 -54.55 -37.83
N SER A 311 -0.48 -54.04 -37.68
CA SER A 311 -1.49 -53.94 -38.75
C SER A 311 -2.46 -52.79 -38.48
N GLY A 312 -3.24 -52.41 -39.49
CA GLY A 312 -4.28 -51.38 -39.41
C GLY A 312 -3.93 -50.13 -40.23
N SER A 313 -4.64 -49.03 -39.98
CA SER A 313 -4.25 -47.71 -40.49
C SER A 313 -4.59 -46.57 -39.52
N VAL A 314 -3.91 -45.45 -39.69
CA VAL A 314 -4.10 -44.23 -38.88
C VAL A 314 -4.47 -43.06 -39.78
N GLN A 315 -5.42 -42.23 -39.36
CA GLN A 315 -5.86 -41.06 -40.12
C GLN A 315 -6.05 -39.84 -39.22
N LEU A 316 -5.76 -38.67 -39.78
CA LEU A 316 -6.26 -37.40 -39.28
C LEU A 316 -7.59 -37.11 -39.96
N ALA A 317 -8.59 -36.63 -39.22
CA ALA A 317 -9.85 -36.19 -39.79
C ALA A 317 -10.38 -34.93 -39.07
N ILE A 318 -11.20 -34.15 -39.77
CA ILE A 318 -12.00 -33.09 -39.16
C ILE A 318 -13.47 -33.47 -39.27
N ARG A 319 -14.14 -33.54 -38.14
CA ARG A 319 -15.58 -33.76 -38.03
C ARG A 319 -16.30 -32.42 -37.98
N TRP A 320 -17.26 -32.22 -38.87
CA TRP A 320 -18.04 -31.01 -39.02
C TRP A 320 -19.46 -31.25 -38.51
N THR A 321 -19.96 -30.35 -37.66
CA THR A 321 -21.33 -30.39 -37.14
C THR A 321 -22.12 -29.19 -37.64
N GLY A 322 -23.22 -29.46 -38.34
CA GLY A 322 -24.14 -28.46 -38.85
C GLY A 322 -25.19 -27.98 -37.84
N ARG A 323 -25.99 -26.99 -38.24
CA ARG A 323 -27.04 -26.38 -37.40
C ARG A 323 -28.14 -27.36 -37.05
N ALA A 324 -28.43 -28.32 -37.93
CA ALA A 324 -29.39 -29.40 -37.68
C ALA A 324 -28.79 -30.53 -36.83
N GLY A 325 -27.52 -30.44 -36.44
CA GLY A 325 -26.78 -31.50 -35.77
C GLY A 325 -26.32 -32.61 -36.72
N ASP A 326 -26.43 -32.40 -38.04
CA ASP A 326 -25.85 -33.27 -39.05
C ASP A 326 -24.32 -33.27 -38.94
N VAL A 327 -23.75 -34.46 -39.01
CA VAL A 327 -22.30 -34.65 -38.88
C VAL A 327 -21.75 -35.13 -40.22
N THR A 328 -20.81 -34.37 -40.76
CA THR A 328 -19.99 -34.79 -41.92
C THR A 328 -18.54 -34.85 -41.50
N GLU A 329 -17.72 -35.61 -42.21
CA GLU A 329 -16.32 -35.76 -41.84
C GLU A 329 -15.42 -35.73 -43.06
N THR A 330 -14.29 -35.06 -42.95
CA THR A 330 -13.24 -35.04 -43.97
C THR A 330 -11.99 -35.67 -43.40
N ALA A 331 -11.56 -36.80 -43.96
CA ALA A 331 -10.39 -37.54 -43.52
C ALA A 331 -9.24 -37.39 -44.53
N GLY A 332 -8.01 -37.36 -44.02
CA GLY A 332 -6.80 -37.39 -44.84
C GLY A 332 -6.39 -38.81 -45.24
N ASP A 333 -5.26 -38.89 -45.95
CA ASP A 333 -4.67 -40.16 -46.35
C ASP A 333 -4.33 -41.03 -45.12
N SER A 334 -4.58 -42.33 -45.25
CA SER A 334 -4.23 -43.31 -44.24
C SER A 334 -2.74 -43.57 -44.18
N VAL A 335 -2.18 -43.63 -42.97
CA VAL A 335 -0.82 -44.06 -42.71
C VAL A 335 -0.83 -45.55 -42.38
N SER A 336 -0.02 -46.33 -43.10
CA SER A 336 0.18 -47.76 -42.87
C SER A 336 1.29 -48.04 -41.85
N PRO A 337 1.37 -49.26 -41.29
CA PRO A 337 2.52 -49.70 -40.51
C PRO A 337 3.83 -49.56 -41.31
N ASP A 338 4.97 -49.37 -40.63
CA ASP A 338 6.36 -49.29 -41.15
C ASP A 338 6.96 -47.92 -41.51
N GLU A 339 6.35 -46.80 -41.08
CA GLU A 339 7.11 -45.54 -41.04
C GLU A 339 8.05 -45.52 -39.83
N SER A 340 9.36 -45.60 -40.08
CA SER A 340 10.37 -45.61 -39.02
C SER A 340 10.48 -44.26 -38.32
N GLY A 341 9.87 -44.11 -37.15
CA GLY A 341 10.04 -42.93 -36.29
C GLY A 341 8.82 -42.02 -36.23
N TRP A 342 9.00 -40.83 -35.68
CA TRP A 342 7.98 -39.78 -35.71
C TRP A 342 7.90 -39.15 -37.10
N ALA A 343 6.70 -39.06 -37.66
CA ALA A 343 6.43 -38.38 -38.91
C ALA A 343 5.27 -37.40 -38.75
N GLU A 344 5.43 -36.17 -39.24
CA GLU A 344 4.33 -35.21 -39.28
C GLU A 344 3.32 -35.63 -40.34
N LYS A 345 2.07 -35.76 -39.93
CA LYS A 345 0.93 -35.96 -40.82
C LYS A 345 0.14 -34.67 -40.90
N THR A 346 -0.25 -34.30 -42.11
CA THR A 346 -0.97 -33.06 -42.38
C THR A 346 -2.21 -33.37 -43.21
N LEU A 347 -3.33 -32.78 -42.81
CA LEU A 347 -4.60 -32.77 -43.50
C LEU A 347 -4.95 -31.32 -43.84
N GLU A 348 -4.96 -30.99 -45.13
CA GLU A 348 -5.52 -29.72 -45.63
C GLU A 348 -6.94 -29.94 -46.14
N VAL A 349 -7.92 -29.26 -45.54
CA VAL A 349 -9.34 -29.42 -45.88
C VAL A 349 -9.95 -28.07 -46.14
N GLU A 350 -10.55 -27.91 -47.32
CA GLU A 350 -11.43 -26.78 -47.58
C GLU A 350 -12.70 -26.89 -46.74
N VAL A 351 -13.13 -25.78 -46.13
CA VAL A 351 -14.36 -25.78 -45.33
C VAL A 351 -15.53 -26.15 -46.25
N PRO A 352 -16.31 -27.20 -45.95
CA PRO A 352 -17.41 -27.59 -46.82
C PRO A 352 -18.39 -26.42 -46.99
N ARG A 353 -18.76 -26.10 -48.24
CA ARG A 353 -19.66 -24.97 -48.58
C ARG A 353 -21.11 -25.13 -48.10
N ALA A 354 -21.39 -26.08 -47.21
CA ALA A 354 -22.72 -26.24 -46.63
C ALA A 354 -23.01 -25.02 -45.75
N ALA A 355 -24.05 -24.25 -46.10
CA ALA A 355 -24.41 -22.98 -45.46
C ALA A 355 -24.80 -23.08 -43.97
N GLU A 356 -24.65 -24.25 -43.35
CA GLU A 356 -25.15 -24.56 -42.01
C GLU A 356 -24.09 -25.10 -41.05
N LEU A 357 -22.82 -25.22 -41.42
CA LEU A 357 -21.77 -25.67 -40.49
C LEU A 357 -21.60 -24.70 -39.32
N ARG A 358 -21.48 -25.24 -38.10
CA ARG A 358 -21.29 -24.46 -36.86
C ARG A 358 -19.99 -24.75 -36.15
N GLN A 359 -19.55 -26.01 -36.17
CA GLN A 359 -18.42 -26.47 -35.35
C GLN A 359 -17.60 -27.51 -36.09
N GLY A 360 -16.29 -27.51 -35.82
CA GLY A 360 -15.36 -28.56 -36.21
C GLY A 360 -14.79 -29.26 -34.97
N GLN A 361 -14.41 -30.54 -35.10
CA GLN A 361 -13.66 -31.30 -34.10
C GLN A 361 -12.50 -32.02 -34.79
N LEU A 362 -11.33 -32.01 -34.18
CA LEU A 362 -10.17 -32.74 -34.67
C LEU A 362 -10.29 -34.19 -34.23
N VAL A 363 -10.02 -35.12 -35.14
CA VAL A 363 -10.16 -36.56 -34.92
C VAL A 363 -8.81 -37.23 -35.23
N LEU A 364 -8.24 -37.87 -34.21
CA LEU A 364 -7.11 -38.79 -34.34
C LEU A 364 -7.67 -40.21 -34.40
N ARG A 365 -7.64 -40.84 -35.58
CA ARG A 365 -8.31 -42.12 -35.83
C ARG A 365 -7.32 -43.26 -36.04
N GLY A 366 -7.59 -44.40 -35.42
CA GLY A 366 -7.05 -45.69 -35.82
C GLY A 366 -8.15 -46.63 -36.31
N MET A 367 -7.84 -47.41 -37.35
CA MET A 367 -8.71 -48.45 -37.91
C MET A 367 -7.99 -49.79 -37.87
N ASP A 368 -8.57 -50.76 -37.16
CA ASP A 368 -8.06 -52.12 -37.00
C ASP A 368 -6.59 -52.17 -36.54
N VAL A 369 -6.25 -51.29 -35.61
CA VAL A 369 -4.88 -51.12 -35.11
C VAL A 369 -4.52 -52.30 -34.21
N THR A 370 -3.56 -53.11 -34.64
CA THR A 370 -2.86 -54.06 -33.76
C THR A 370 -1.47 -53.51 -33.43
N GLY A 371 -1.07 -53.51 -32.16
CA GLY A 371 0.11 -52.80 -31.67
C GLY A 371 -0.20 -51.41 -31.11
N THR A 372 0.80 -50.52 -31.06
CA THR A 372 0.68 -49.17 -30.48
C THR A 372 0.98 -48.08 -31.52
N VAL A 373 0.13 -47.06 -31.57
CA VAL A 373 0.34 -45.82 -32.31
C VAL A 373 0.44 -44.67 -31.32
N LEU A 374 1.43 -43.79 -31.49
CA LEU A 374 1.57 -42.58 -30.67
C LEU A 374 1.23 -41.34 -31.49
N PHE A 375 0.55 -40.38 -30.86
CA PHE A 375 0.29 -39.05 -31.41
C PHE A 375 0.85 -37.98 -30.49
N ASP A 376 1.39 -36.92 -31.08
CA ASP A 376 1.99 -35.79 -30.36
C ASP A 376 1.93 -34.49 -31.18
N ASP A 377 2.15 -33.35 -30.53
CA ASP A 377 2.28 -32.02 -31.13
C ASP A 377 1.18 -31.69 -32.16
N VAL A 378 -0.08 -31.88 -31.75
CA VAL A 378 -1.25 -31.59 -32.57
C VAL A 378 -1.38 -30.08 -32.78
N SER A 379 -1.46 -29.67 -34.05
CA SER A 379 -1.62 -28.29 -34.45
C SER A 379 -2.78 -28.11 -35.43
N LEU A 380 -3.48 -26.98 -35.31
CA LEU A 380 -4.49 -26.56 -36.26
C LEU A 380 -4.13 -25.18 -36.77
N SER A 381 -4.01 -25.03 -38.08
CA SER A 381 -3.81 -23.75 -38.73
C SER A 381 -4.94 -23.42 -39.70
N VAL A 382 -5.20 -22.14 -39.88
CA VAL A 382 -6.30 -21.60 -40.66
C VAL A 382 -5.74 -20.86 -41.86
N ARG A 383 -6.22 -21.20 -43.05
CA ARG A 383 -5.96 -20.50 -44.31
C ARG A 383 -7.23 -19.83 -44.77
N LEU A 384 -7.13 -18.55 -45.09
CA LEU A 384 -8.28 -17.73 -45.49
C LEU A 384 -8.55 -17.81 -47.00
N ALA A 385 -9.82 -17.62 -47.37
CA ALA A 385 -10.30 -17.78 -48.74
C ALA A 385 -9.92 -16.63 -49.65
N ASP A 386 -9.96 -15.42 -49.10
CA ASP A 386 -9.60 -14.22 -49.82
C ASP A 386 -8.19 -13.76 -49.42
N PRO A 387 -7.40 -13.23 -50.38
CA PRO A 387 -6.15 -12.56 -50.04
C PRO A 387 -6.47 -11.35 -49.16
N ILE A 388 -6.05 -11.40 -47.91
CA ILE A 388 -6.14 -10.25 -47.02
C ILE A 388 -5.26 -9.13 -47.60
N PRO A 389 -5.76 -7.90 -47.69
CA PRO A 389 -4.93 -6.76 -48.07
C PRO A 389 -3.73 -6.66 -47.13
N ALA A 390 -2.53 -6.53 -47.71
CA ALA A 390 -1.31 -6.36 -46.93
C ALA A 390 -1.48 -5.23 -45.89
N PRO A 391 -0.95 -5.40 -44.67
CA PRO A 391 -1.12 -4.41 -43.62
C PRO A 391 -0.56 -3.06 -44.09
N LYS A 392 -1.38 -2.01 -43.95
CA LYS A 392 -0.98 -0.64 -44.33
C LYS A 392 0.07 -0.03 -43.39
N VAL A 393 0.25 -0.66 -42.23
CA VAL A 393 1.11 -0.20 -41.13
C VAL A 393 2.00 -1.39 -40.72
N PRO A 394 3.32 -1.20 -40.57
CA PRO A 394 4.21 -2.27 -40.06
C PRO A 394 3.76 -2.80 -38.69
N LEU A 395 4.05 -4.07 -38.42
CA LEU A 395 3.62 -4.75 -37.18
C LEU A 395 4.14 -4.05 -35.93
N GLY A 396 5.41 -3.63 -35.91
CA GLY A 396 5.99 -2.86 -34.82
C GLY A 396 5.29 -1.52 -34.59
N VAL A 397 4.87 -0.83 -35.65
CA VAL A 397 4.11 0.43 -35.53
C VAL A 397 2.72 0.18 -34.93
N ALA A 398 2.05 -0.91 -35.33
CA ALA A 398 0.77 -1.30 -34.76
C ALA A 398 0.89 -1.62 -33.25
N ILE A 399 1.90 -2.42 -32.87
CA ILE A 399 2.22 -2.75 -31.47
C ILE A 399 2.45 -1.45 -30.67
N ALA A 400 3.28 -0.55 -31.19
CA ALA A 400 3.64 0.70 -30.54
C ALA A 400 2.43 1.64 -30.35
N ARG A 401 1.48 1.65 -31.28
CA ARG A 401 0.24 2.44 -31.18
C ARG A 401 -0.74 1.87 -30.16
N CYS A 402 -0.92 0.54 -30.12
CA CYS A 402 -1.72 -0.10 -29.08
C CYS A 402 -1.22 0.30 -27.68
N TYR A 403 0.10 0.40 -27.49
CA TYR A 403 0.68 0.85 -26.22
C TYR A 403 0.35 2.32 -25.90
N ALA A 404 0.55 3.23 -26.86
CA ALA A 404 0.42 4.67 -26.68
C ALA A 404 -0.98 5.11 -26.18
N GLU A 405 -2.00 4.34 -26.56
CA GLU A 405 -3.40 4.64 -26.26
C GLU A 405 -3.78 4.33 -24.81
N HIS A 406 -3.01 3.51 -24.10
CA HIS A 406 -3.32 3.10 -22.74
C HIS A 406 -2.62 3.96 -21.70
N LEU A 407 -3.43 4.66 -20.91
CA LEU A 407 -2.96 5.40 -19.75
C LEU A 407 -2.99 4.49 -18.52
N VAL A 408 -1.87 3.84 -18.24
CA VAL A 408 -1.68 3.17 -16.95
C VAL A 408 -1.13 4.17 -15.92
N PRO A 409 -1.55 4.09 -14.65
CA PRO A 409 -0.99 4.92 -13.59
C PRO A 409 0.55 4.80 -13.51
N PRO A 410 1.28 5.86 -13.14
CA PRO A 410 2.76 5.86 -13.16
C PRO A 410 3.42 4.70 -12.42
N HIS A 411 2.82 4.24 -11.32
CA HIS A 411 3.36 3.12 -10.52
C HIS A 411 3.26 1.75 -11.22
N ARG A 412 2.44 1.60 -12.27
CA ARG A 412 2.27 0.37 -13.07
C ARG A 412 3.01 0.39 -14.41
N LEU A 413 3.48 1.57 -14.81
CA LEU A 413 3.98 1.85 -16.16
C LEU A 413 5.16 0.95 -16.56
N ARG A 414 6.10 0.68 -15.65
CA ARG A 414 7.26 -0.19 -15.89
C ARG A 414 6.86 -1.66 -16.04
N GLY A 415 6.16 -2.22 -15.05
CA GLY A 415 5.72 -3.62 -15.08
C GLY A 415 4.77 -3.92 -16.25
N HIS A 416 3.95 -2.94 -16.63
CA HIS A 416 3.09 -3.06 -17.81
C HIS A 416 3.91 -3.24 -19.10
N PHE A 417 4.96 -2.45 -19.31
CA PHE A 417 5.79 -2.58 -20.50
C PHE A 417 6.60 -3.89 -20.49
N GLU A 418 7.15 -4.27 -19.33
CA GLU A 418 7.88 -5.54 -19.16
C GLU A 418 6.96 -6.74 -19.42
N THR A 419 5.65 -6.61 -19.21
CA THR A 419 4.66 -7.64 -19.57
C THR A 419 4.39 -7.67 -21.08
N MET A 420 4.32 -6.51 -21.72
CA MET A 420 4.00 -6.40 -23.14
C MET A 420 5.16 -6.77 -24.06
N LEU A 421 6.36 -6.32 -23.71
CA LEU A 421 7.62 -6.53 -24.41
C LEU A 421 8.64 -7.11 -23.41
N PRO A 422 8.49 -8.39 -23.03
CA PRO A 422 9.34 -9.02 -22.01
C PRO A 422 10.81 -9.13 -22.44
N ARG A 423 11.08 -9.05 -23.75
CA ARG A 423 12.43 -9.07 -24.31
C ARG A 423 12.85 -7.71 -24.80
N GLN A 424 14.05 -7.30 -24.38
CA GLN A 424 14.65 -6.05 -24.83
C GLN A 424 14.88 -6.04 -26.35
N GLU A 425 15.14 -7.20 -26.95
CA GLU A 425 15.30 -7.37 -28.40
C GLU A 425 14.02 -7.04 -29.17
N ASP A 426 12.85 -7.41 -28.65
CA ASP A 426 11.56 -7.09 -29.26
C ASP A 426 11.29 -5.58 -29.19
N ALA A 427 11.59 -4.93 -28.05
CA ALA A 427 11.50 -3.48 -27.93
C ALA A 427 12.40 -2.76 -28.95
N LYS A 428 13.63 -3.26 -29.16
CA LYS A 428 14.56 -2.73 -30.18
C LYS A 428 14.03 -2.91 -31.61
N ARG A 429 13.42 -4.07 -31.91
CA ARG A 429 12.84 -4.34 -33.22
C ARG A 429 11.62 -3.46 -33.49
N VAL A 430 10.70 -3.35 -32.52
CA VAL A 430 9.55 -2.44 -32.59
C VAL A 430 10.03 -0.99 -32.80
N LEU A 431 11.02 -0.54 -32.04
CA LEU A 431 11.62 0.79 -32.20
C LEU A 431 12.17 1.00 -33.61
N GLY A 432 12.93 0.04 -34.15
CA GLY A 432 13.49 0.14 -35.50
C GLY A 432 12.43 0.23 -36.59
N GLU A 433 11.33 -0.52 -36.47
CA GLU A 433 10.20 -0.43 -37.40
C GLU A 433 9.47 0.93 -37.30
N VAL A 434 9.26 1.44 -36.08
CA VAL A 434 8.62 2.75 -35.87
C VAL A 434 9.49 3.88 -36.43
N GLU A 435 10.79 3.85 -36.21
CA GLU A 435 11.72 4.85 -36.75
C GLU A 435 11.77 4.81 -38.29
N SER A 436 11.84 3.62 -38.89
CA SER A 436 11.80 3.45 -40.35
C SER A 436 10.49 3.96 -40.96
N TYR A 437 9.36 3.65 -40.32
CA TYR A 437 8.05 4.13 -40.74
C TYR A 437 7.95 5.65 -40.65
N CYS A 438 8.40 6.25 -39.55
CA CYS A 438 8.42 7.70 -39.36
C CYS A 438 9.31 8.44 -40.36
N GLN A 439 10.41 7.82 -40.81
CA GLN A 439 11.28 8.41 -41.83
C GLN A 439 10.60 8.49 -43.20
N THR A 440 9.76 7.50 -43.52
CA THR A 440 9.01 7.45 -44.78
C THR A 440 7.67 8.19 -44.72
N HIS A 441 7.13 8.39 -43.51
CA HIS A 441 5.85 9.03 -43.23
C HIS A 441 6.01 10.12 -42.14
N PRO A 442 6.74 11.21 -42.44
CA PRO A 442 7.03 12.27 -41.45
C PRO A 442 5.78 12.95 -40.90
N GLU A 443 4.66 12.92 -41.64
CA GLU A 443 3.35 13.41 -41.19
C GLU A 443 2.79 12.63 -40.00
N THR A 444 3.26 11.41 -39.75
CA THR A 444 2.85 10.63 -38.58
C THR A 444 3.63 10.97 -37.30
N MET A 445 4.63 11.86 -37.38
CA MET A 445 5.45 12.30 -36.24
C MET A 445 4.73 13.33 -35.35
N ASP A 446 3.57 12.94 -34.81
CA ASP A 446 2.82 13.71 -33.83
C ASP A 446 3.38 13.54 -32.40
N ASN A 447 2.77 14.23 -31.43
CA ASN A 447 3.24 14.15 -30.04
C ASN A 447 3.03 12.77 -29.42
N GLU A 448 2.05 11.98 -29.89
CA GLU A 448 1.83 10.60 -29.45
C GLU A 448 2.96 9.70 -29.95
N THR A 449 3.34 9.83 -31.23
CA THR A 449 4.42 9.06 -31.83
C THR A 449 5.78 9.40 -31.22
N LYS A 450 6.05 10.69 -30.94
CA LYS A 450 7.26 11.11 -30.23
C LYS A 450 7.32 10.55 -28.81
N TRP A 451 6.18 10.55 -28.12
CA TRP A 451 6.04 9.95 -26.79
C TRP A 451 6.37 8.46 -26.85
N THR A 452 5.73 7.71 -27.76
CA THR A 452 5.95 6.28 -27.97
C THR A 452 7.40 5.96 -28.29
N LEU A 453 8.04 6.74 -29.17
CA LEU A 453 9.48 6.60 -29.48
C LEU A 453 10.34 6.82 -28.23
N GLY A 454 10.01 7.81 -27.41
CA GLY A 454 10.71 8.07 -26.15
C GLY A 454 10.62 6.89 -25.17
N VAL A 455 9.44 6.30 -25.03
CA VAL A 455 9.24 5.11 -24.19
C VAL A 455 9.96 3.89 -24.74
N LEU A 456 9.82 3.60 -26.04
CA LEU A 456 10.52 2.48 -26.69
C LEU A 456 12.03 2.60 -26.57
N ARG A 457 12.58 3.82 -26.69
CA ARG A 457 14.02 4.08 -26.49
C ARG A 457 14.47 3.81 -25.07
N TYR A 458 13.66 4.17 -24.07
CA TYR A 458 13.97 3.85 -22.67
C TYR A 458 14.13 2.35 -22.49
N HIS A 459 13.15 1.56 -22.94
CA HIS A 459 13.19 0.10 -22.78
C HIS A 459 14.22 -0.58 -23.69
N ALA A 460 14.54 0.00 -24.83
CA ALA A 460 15.66 -0.44 -25.67
C ALA A 460 17.05 -0.18 -25.04
N GLY A 461 17.11 0.48 -23.87
CA GLY A 461 18.35 0.87 -23.20
C GLY A 461 19.03 2.11 -23.82
N GLN A 462 18.32 2.84 -24.68
CA GLN A 462 18.79 4.07 -25.33
C GLN A 462 18.41 5.30 -24.51
N TYR A 463 18.83 5.33 -23.24
CA TYR A 463 18.35 6.31 -22.25
C TYR A 463 18.56 7.77 -22.66
N GLN A 464 19.69 8.13 -23.26
CA GLN A 464 19.92 9.49 -23.78
C GLN A 464 18.89 9.86 -24.85
N ALA A 465 18.69 8.99 -25.84
CA ALA A 465 17.73 9.24 -26.93
C ALA A 465 16.28 9.27 -26.43
N ALA A 466 15.99 8.57 -25.34
CA ALA A 466 14.71 8.65 -24.64
C ALA A 466 14.52 10.01 -23.96
N VAL A 467 15.52 10.50 -23.20
CA VAL A 467 15.49 11.85 -22.62
C VAL A 467 15.28 12.90 -23.71
N ASP A 468 16.04 12.84 -24.80
CA ASP A 468 15.95 13.80 -25.90
C ASP A 468 14.57 13.81 -26.57
N ALA A 469 13.90 12.65 -26.65
CA ALA A 469 12.55 12.53 -27.20
C ALA A 469 11.47 13.00 -26.23
N LEU A 470 11.58 12.66 -24.94
CA LEU A 470 10.54 12.88 -23.93
C LEU A 470 10.58 14.28 -23.31
N PHE A 471 11.77 14.81 -23.07
CA PHE A 471 11.93 16.07 -22.36
C PHE A 471 11.27 17.27 -23.07
N PRO A 472 11.26 17.38 -24.42
CA PRO A 472 10.50 18.40 -25.12
C PRO A 472 8.98 18.27 -24.98
N LEU A 473 8.45 17.06 -24.71
CA LEU A 473 7.02 16.79 -24.64
C LEU A 473 6.40 17.14 -23.28
N ARG A 474 7.21 17.44 -22.26
CA ARG A 474 6.74 17.73 -20.88
C ARG A 474 5.77 18.91 -20.75
N HIS A 475 5.69 19.75 -21.78
CA HIS A 475 4.78 20.90 -21.87
C HIS A 475 3.82 20.80 -23.05
N ALA A 476 3.80 19.67 -23.76
CA ALA A 476 3.00 19.48 -24.98
C ALA A 476 1.52 19.18 -24.68
N TYR A 477 1.21 18.67 -23.49
CA TYR A 477 -0.17 18.43 -23.03
C TYR A 477 -0.55 19.40 -21.91
N ALA A 478 -1.84 19.58 -21.64
CA ALA A 478 -2.31 20.37 -20.49
C ALA A 478 -1.80 19.77 -19.17
N THR A 479 -1.46 20.60 -18.19
CA THR A 479 -0.82 20.20 -16.91
C THR A 479 -1.66 19.22 -16.07
N THR A 480 -2.95 19.05 -16.36
CA THR A 480 -3.84 18.09 -15.68
C THR A 480 -4.00 16.76 -16.42
N ASN A 481 -3.27 16.54 -17.52
CA ASN A 481 -3.36 15.30 -18.29
C ASN A 481 -2.39 14.26 -17.73
N MET A 482 -2.91 13.08 -17.38
CA MET A 482 -2.10 11.93 -16.95
C MET A 482 -0.95 11.61 -17.92
N ARG A 483 -1.08 11.89 -19.22
CA ARG A 483 0.02 11.79 -20.19
C ARG A 483 1.27 12.57 -19.80
N ASN A 484 1.10 13.80 -19.31
CA ASN A 484 2.24 14.60 -18.87
C ASN A 484 2.95 13.93 -17.70
N ASP A 485 2.20 13.37 -16.74
CA ASP A 485 2.80 12.67 -15.62
C ASP A 485 3.61 11.47 -16.12
N LEU A 486 3.09 10.68 -17.06
CA LEU A 486 3.85 9.55 -17.63
C LEU A 486 5.11 10.02 -18.37
N ILE A 487 5.03 11.12 -19.13
CA ILE A 487 6.18 11.76 -19.79
C ILE A 487 7.26 12.14 -18.78
N TRP A 488 6.85 12.77 -17.68
CA TRP A 488 7.75 13.13 -16.60
C TRP A 488 8.42 11.91 -15.96
N HIS A 489 7.67 10.83 -15.71
CA HIS A 489 8.22 9.62 -15.10
C HIS A 489 9.25 8.94 -16.01
N TYR A 490 8.95 8.71 -17.29
CA TYR A 490 9.94 8.10 -18.19
C TYR A 490 11.13 9.00 -18.47
N ALA A 491 10.93 10.32 -18.61
CA ALA A 491 12.07 11.24 -18.78
C ALA A 491 12.98 11.22 -17.55
N HIS A 492 12.39 11.18 -16.35
CA HIS A 492 13.13 11.07 -15.10
C HIS A 492 13.86 9.73 -14.98
N TRP A 493 13.18 8.60 -15.25
CA TRP A 493 13.81 7.28 -15.20
C TRP A 493 14.94 7.15 -16.23
N ALA A 494 14.73 7.59 -17.47
CA ALA A 494 15.77 7.61 -18.49
C ALA A 494 16.99 8.45 -18.04
N HIS A 495 16.73 9.61 -17.43
CA HIS A 495 17.81 10.43 -16.89
C HIS A 495 18.56 9.76 -15.74
N SER A 496 17.85 9.13 -14.79
CA SER A 496 18.47 8.41 -13.67
C SER A 496 19.32 7.23 -14.14
N GLU A 497 18.82 6.43 -15.09
CA GLU A 497 19.57 5.32 -15.68
C GLU A 497 20.81 5.80 -16.46
N LEU A 498 20.70 6.94 -17.15
CA LEU A 498 21.85 7.57 -17.80
C LEU A 498 22.90 8.01 -16.79
N VAL A 499 22.49 8.69 -15.71
CA VAL A 499 23.39 9.13 -14.63
C VAL A 499 24.06 7.92 -13.97
N GLU A 500 23.33 6.82 -13.76
CA GLU A 500 23.90 5.59 -13.19
C GLU A 500 24.88 4.89 -14.14
N ALA A 501 24.58 4.84 -15.44
CA ALA A 501 25.49 4.30 -16.45
C ALA A 501 26.78 5.13 -16.55
N GLU A 502 26.66 6.45 -16.58
CA GLU A 502 27.81 7.38 -16.55
C GLU A 502 28.61 7.26 -15.26
N ALA A 503 27.93 7.15 -14.11
CA ALA A 503 28.57 6.92 -12.82
C ALA A 503 29.33 5.59 -12.80
N THR A 504 28.75 4.52 -13.33
CA THR A 504 29.38 3.21 -13.43
C THR A 504 30.63 3.24 -14.29
N GLU A 505 30.56 3.87 -15.47
CA GLU A 505 31.73 3.99 -16.35
C GLU A 505 32.80 4.92 -15.76
N ARG A 506 32.39 6.00 -15.08
CA ARG A 506 33.30 6.86 -14.33
C ARG A 506 33.96 6.07 -13.19
N ARG A 507 33.23 5.28 -12.39
CA ARG A 507 33.80 4.40 -11.35
C ARG A 507 34.83 3.41 -11.91
N LYS A 508 34.59 2.82 -13.10
CA LYS A 508 35.60 1.96 -13.76
C LYS A 508 36.87 2.73 -14.11
N ARG A 509 36.75 3.94 -14.66
CA ARG A 509 37.90 4.82 -14.95
C ARG A 509 38.65 5.22 -13.68
N LEU A 510 37.92 5.60 -12.62
CA LEU A 510 38.49 5.91 -11.31
C LEU A 510 39.22 4.70 -10.72
N ALA A 511 38.67 3.49 -10.84
CA ALA A 511 39.32 2.26 -10.38
C ALA A 511 40.60 1.95 -11.16
N GLN A 512 40.66 2.28 -12.46
CA GLN A 512 41.89 2.18 -13.24
C GLN A 512 42.93 3.24 -12.82
N GLN A 513 42.50 4.47 -12.53
CA GLN A 513 43.36 5.53 -11.99
C GLN A 513 43.90 5.19 -10.60
N ALA A 514 43.07 4.58 -9.73
CA ALA A 514 43.49 4.12 -8.40
C ALA A 514 44.70 3.17 -8.45
N ARG A 515 44.75 2.29 -9.47
CA ARG A 515 45.82 1.30 -9.64
C ARG A 515 47.18 1.91 -9.97
N VAL A 516 47.22 3.12 -10.53
CA VAL A 516 48.49 3.80 -10.85
C VAL A 516 49.00 4.68 -9.71
N LEU A 517 48.19 4.98 -8.68
CA LEU A 517 48.61 5.81 -7.54
C LEU A 517 49.93 5.35 -6.89
N PRO A 518 50.19 4.05 -6.67
CA PRO A 518 51.43 3.60 -6.03
C PRO A 518 52.71 3.84 -6.86
N SER A 519 52.62 4.12 -8.16
CA SER A 519 53.79 4.43 -9.01
C SER A 519 54.12 5.92 -9.11
N LEU A 520 53.22 6.79 -8.63
CA LEU A 520 53.43 8.25 -8.66
C LEU A 520 54.41 8.69 -7.57
N ALA A 521 55.16 9.77 -7.86
CA ALA A 521 55.97 10.48 -6.87
C ALA A 521 55.09 11.03 -5.73
N PRO A 522 55.60 11.20 -4.49
CA PRO A 522 54.78 11.50 -3.30
C PRO A 522 53.81 12.68 -3.45
N ASP A 523 54.28 13.83 -3.96
CA ASP A 523 53.42 15.01 -4.13
C ASP A 523 52.34 14.82 -5.20
N ALA A 524 52.69 14.12 -6.29
CA ALA A 524 51.74 13.77 -7.34
C ALA A 524 50.71 12.75 -6.81
N ARG A 525 51.17 11.76 -6.05
CA ARG A 525 50.32 10.76 -5.40
C ARG A 525 49.31 11.42 -4.47
N LEU A 526 49.73 12.34 -3.60
CA LEU A 526 48.82 13.05 -2.71
C LEU A 526 47.73 13.81 -3.49
N ARG A 527 48.11 14.59 -4.51
CA ARG A 527 47.15 15.35 -5.34
C ARG A 527 46.16 14.43 -6.05
N GLU A 528 46.65 13.38 -6.70
CA GLU A 528 45.80 12.44 -7.45
C GLU A 528 44.90 11.62 -6.51
N THR A 529 45.39 11.17 -5.34
CA THR A 529 44.57 10.47 -4.35
C THR A 529 43.41 11.34 -3.86
N LEU A 530 43.64 12.65 -3.65
CA LEU A 530 42.58 13.58 -3.22
C LEU A 530 41.55 13.84 -4.32
N ALA A 531 42.00 14.05 -5.56
CA ALA A 531 41.11 14.20 -6.69
C ALA A 531 40.23 12.94 -6.86
N LEU A 532 40.83 11.76 -6.71
CA LEU A 532 40.13 10.49 -6.77
C LEU A 532 39.13 10.32 -5.62
N ALA A 533 39.50 10.72 -4.40
CA ALA A 533 38.61 10.67 -3.23
C ALA A 533 37.38 11.58 -3.39
N ASP A 534 37.57 12.80 -3.89
CA ASP A 534 36.47 13.73 -4.20
C ASP A 534 35.56 13.19 -5.31
N ASP A 535 36.14 12.56 -6.34
CA ASP A 535 35.39 11.95 -7.43
C ASP A 535 34.56 10.73 -6.97
N TYR A 536 35.13 9.85 -6.15
CA TYR A 536 34.37 8.76 -5.54
C TYR A 536 33.27 9.28 -4.61
N ARG A 537 33.55 10.34 -3.84
CA ARG A 537 32.56 10.98 -2.97
C ARG A 537 31.39 11.56 -3.78
N PHE A 538 31.66 12.21 -4.91
CA PHE A 538 30.63 12.74 -5.80
C PHE A 538 29.77 11.64 -6.44
N LEU A 539 30.36 10.47 -6.71
CA LEU A 539 29.66 9.30 -7.23
C LEU A 539 29.06 8.40 -6.13
N GLU A 540 28.95 8.90 -4.91
CA GLU A 540 28.42 8.18 -3.74
C GLU A 540 29.15 6.85 -3.43
N GLY A 541 30.40 6.71 -3.86
CA GLY A 541 31.30 5.60 -3.52
C GLY A 541 31.94 5.80 -2.15
N TRP A 542 31.11 5.89 -1.10
CA TRP A 542 31.50 6.38 0.23
C TRP A 542 32.65 5.61 0.89
N ASP A 543 32.65 4.28 0.80
CA ASP A 543 33.73 3.44 1.34
C ASP A 543 35.08 3.73 0.68
N GLU A 544 35.10 3.78 -0.65
CA GLU A 544 36.32 4.01 -1.43
C GLU A 544 36.84 5.43 -1.24
N ALA A 545 35.92 6.42 -1.19
CA ALA A 545 36.25 7.81 -0.86
C ALA A 545 36.85 7.92 0.55
N ALA A 546 36.24 7.30 1.56
CA ALA A 546 36.74 7.30 2.94
C ALA A 546 38.15 6.68 3.03
N ARG A 547 38.39 5.58 2.31
CA ARG A 547 39.68 4.91 2.21
C ARG A 547 40.73 5.83 1.58
N LEU A 548 40.44 6.42 0.42
CA LEU A 548 41.35 7.32 -0.29
C LEU A 548 41.66 8.60 0.49
N TYR A 549 40.68 9.19 1.19
CA TYR A 549 40.96 10.30 2.10
C TYR A 549 41.88 9.86 3.25
N GLY A 550 41.73 8.65 3.78
CA GLY A 550 42.65 8.07 4.75
C GLY A 550 44.08 7.96 4.22
N ASP A 551 44.23 7.43 3.00
CA ASP A 551 45.53 7.32 2.32
C ASP A 551 46.16 8.71 2.11
N ALA A 552 45.38 9.69 1.62
CA ALA A 552 45.85 11.06 1.43
C ALA A 552 46.32 11.71 2.75
N LEU A 553 45.58 11.51 3.84
CA LEU A 553 45.97 11.99 5.17
C LEU A 553 47.30 11.39 5.64
N ALA A 554 47.59 10.13 5.28
CA ALA A 554 48.85 9.47 5.60
C ALA A 554 50.04 9.99 4.77
N PHE A 555 49.79 10.54 3.58
CA PHE A 555 50.82 11.11 2.70
C PHE A 555 51.06 12.62 2.91
N ALA A 556 50.12 13.33 3.55
CA ALA A 556 50.23 14.77 3.74
C ALA A 556 51.40 15.15 4.69
N PRO A 557 52.20 16.18 4.36
CA PRO A 557 53.18 16.72 5.30
C PRO A 557 52.49 17.24 6.58
N THR A 558 53.25 17.44 7.66
CA THR A 558 52.85 17.65 9.07
C THR A 558 51.74 18.69 9.38
N THR A 559 51.23 19.41 8.39
CA THR A 559 50.02 20.26 8.49
C THR A 559 48.90 19.65 7.66
N THR A 560 48.14 18.76 8.28
CA THR A 560 46.98 18.11 7.66
C THR A 560 45.87 19.12 7.38
N PRO A 561 45.37 19.24 6.13
CA PRO A 561 44.26 20.14 5.82
C PRO A 561 42.97 19.70 6.54
N PRO A 562 42.38 20.53 7.41
CA PRO A 562 41.20 20.18 8.19
C PRO A 562 40.04 19.64 7.34
N ARG A 563 39.85 20.22 6.14
CA ARG A 563 38.84 19.79 5.17
C ARG A 563 38.91 18.30 4.80
N MET A 564 40.10 17.70 4.73
CA MET A 564 40.28 16.28 4.38
C MET A 564 39.79 15.37 5.51
N GLN A 565 40.04 15.76 6.77
CA GLN A 565 39.58 15.02 7.94
C GLN A 565 38.05 15.02 8.04
N PHE A 566 37.43 16.19 7.80
CA PHE A 566 35.97 16.30 7.74
C PHE A 566 35.37 15.42 6.63
N HIS A 567 35.89 15.50 5.40
CA HIS A 567 35.36 14.72 4.27
C HIS A 567 35.51 13.22 4.47
N ARG A 568 36.62 12.76 5.08
CA ARG A 568 36.78 11.35 5.48
C ARG A 568 35.67 10.93 6.43
N ALA A 569 35.40 11.72 7.45
CA ALA A 569 34.38 11.41 8.44
C ALA A 569 32.96 11.42 7.83
N GLU A 570 32.66 12.37 6.94
CA GLU A 570 31.41 12.39 6.16
C GLU A 570 31.24 11.11 5.34
N CYS A 571 32.29 10.67 4.63
CA CYS A 571 32.24 9.43 3.86
C CYS A 571 32.08 8.19 4.75
N LEU A 572 32.77 8.12 5.89
CA LEU A 572 32.62 7.03 6.86
C LEU A 572 31.19 6.96 7.42
N TYR A 573 30.59 8.11 7.74
CA TYR A 573 29.21 8.17 8.21
C TYR A 573 28.24 7.64 7.16
N ARG A 574 28.35 8.12 5.90
CA ARG A 574 27.51 7.68 4.77
C ARG A 574 27.70 6.21 4.40
N ALA A 575 28.87 5.63 4.69
CA ALA A 575 29.15 4.20 4.56
C ALA A 575 28.68 3.36 5.76
N GLY A 576 27.99 3.95 6.75
CA GLY A 576 27.52 3.25 7.95
C GLY A 576 28.57 3.05 9.05
N LYS A 577 29.78 3.62 8.92
CA LYS A 577 30.90 3.50 9.88
C LYS A 577 30.88 4.64 10.93
N VAL A 578 29.78 4.76 11.66
CA VAL A 578 29.46 5.90 12.54
C VAL A 578 30.53 6.19 13.61
N ARG A 579 31.13 5.15 14.24
CA ARG A 579 32.16 5.34 15.28
C ARG A 579 33.45 5.94 14.72
N GLU A 580 33.89 5.46 13.56
CA GLU A 580 35.09 5.97 12.89
C GLU A 580 34.87 7.40 12.39
N ALA A 581 33.65 7.70 11.93
CA ALA A 581 33.24 9.05 11.56
C ALA A 581 33.31 10.00 12.76
N LEU A 582 32.71 9.62 13.91
CA LEU A 582 32.73 10.44 15.11
C LEU A 582 34.14 10.71 15.64
N GLN A 583 35.01 9.70 15.64
CA GLN A 583 36.41 9.86 16.04
C GLN A 583 37.12 10.88 15.13
N GLY A 584 36.88 10.80 13.82
CA GLY A 584 37.36 11.78 12.85
C GLY A 584 36.84 13.19 13.12
N LEU A 585 35.54 13.33 13.40
CA LEU A 585 34.91 14.64 13.66
C LEU A 585 35.39 15.29 14.95
N ARG A 586 35.65 14.52 16.01
CA ARG A 586 36.23 15.04 17.26
C ARG A 586 37.61 15.64 17.05
N SER A 587 38.45 14.92 16.29
CA SER A 587 39.79 15.36 15.95
C SER A 587 39.73 16.66 15.13
N PHE A 588 38.75 16.76 14.24
CA PHE A 588 38.50 17.94 13.41
C PHE A 588 38.00 19.16 14.20
N VAL A 589 37.02 19.01 15.11
CA VAL A 589 36.44 20.14 15.88
C VAL A 589 37.47 20.81 16.80
N GLY A 590 38.52 20.10 17.21
CA GLY A 590 39.64 20.67 17.98
C GLY A 590 40.58 21.60 17.17
N LEU A 591 40.48 21.61 15.84
CA LEU A 591 41.30 22.46 14.98
C LEU A 591 40.73 23.88 14.92
N LYS A 592 41.61 24.91 14.95
CA LYS A 592 41.24 26.32 14.69
C LYS A 592 40.91 26.52 13.20
N GLU A 593 39.75 26.00 12.79
CA GLU A 593 39.18 26.15 11.45
C GLU A 593 38.12 27.26 11.42
N THR A 594 37.83 27.74 10.22
CA THR A 594 36.79 28.73 9.94
C THR A 594 35.38 28.15 10.17
N SER A 595 34.42 29.04 10.48
CA SER A 595 33.12 28.72 11.10
C SER A 595 32.20 27.80 10.29
N GLY A 596 32.38 27.64 8.97
CA GLY A 596 31.48 26.86 8.11
C GLY A 596 31.66 25.33 8.19
N LEU A 597 32.90 24.83 8.17
CA LEU A 597 33.14 23.38 8.26
C LEU A 597 32.96 22.86 9.69
N GLN A 598 33.25 23.69 10.71
CA GLN A 598 32.96 23.34 12.09
C GLN A 598 31.46 23.10 12.33
N GLU A 599 30.59 23.93 11.76
CA GLU A 599 29.15 23.76 11.92
C GLU A 599 28.63 22.49 11.23
N ARG A 600 29.10 22.21 10.01
CA ARG A 600 28.81 20.94 9.33
C ARG A 600 29.32 19.73 10.12
N ALA A 601 30.50 19.83 10.71
CA ALA A 601 31.06 18.77 11.55
C ALA A 601 30.24 18.55 12.83
N ARG A 602 29.75 19.61 13.47
CA ARG A 602 28.86 19.51 14.64
C ARG A 602 27.51 18.90 14.29
N ARG A 603 26.91 19.28 13.15
CA ARG A 603 25.67 18.65 12.66
C ARG A 603 25.88 17.17 12.40
N LEU A 604 26.92 16.83 11.64
CA LEU A 604 27.26 15.43 11.33
C LEU A 604 27.64 14.65 12.60
N MET A 605 28.25 15.28 13.60
CA MET A 605 28.45 14.70 14.92
C MET A 605 27.13 14.46 15.63
N GLY A 606 26.16 15.38 15.55
CA GLY A 606 24.80 15.21 16.06
C GLY A 606 24.10 14.02 15.41
N ASP A 607 24.20 13.90 14.08
CA ASP A 607 23.71 12.74 13.33
C ASP A 607 24.44 11.47 13.78
N CYS A 608 25.77 11.51 13.92
CA CYS A 608 26.55 10.40 14.47
C CYS A 608 26.12 10.07 15.90
N TYR A 609 25.87 11.04 16.79
CA TYR A 609 25.44 10.83 18.17
C TYR A 609 24.01 10.32 18.26
N ALA A 610 23.13 10.73 17.34
CA ALA A 610 21.79 10.20 17.18
C ALA A 610 21.82 8.75 16.71
N ASP A 611 22.78 8.41 15.85
CA ASP A 611 23.02 7.07 15.33
C ASP A 611 23.96 6.22 16.22
N LEU A 612 24.63 6.82 17.22
CA LEU A 612 25.43 6.13 18.23
C LEU A 612 24.51 5.54 19.31
N PRO A 613 24.86 4.37 19.87
CA PRO A 613 24.05 3.76 20.91
C PRO A 613 24.12 4.58 22.22
N PRO A 614 22.99 4.91 22.91
CA PRO A 614 22.95 5.78 24.10
C PRO A 614 23.06 5.02 25.46
N GLY A 615 24.10 5.33 26.27
CA GLY A 615 24.33 4.88 27.67
C GLY A 615 25.72 5.29 28.15
N ASP A 616 26.28 4.75 29.24
CA ASP A 616 27.44 5.31 29.96
C ASP A 616 28.75 5.54 29.18
N LEU A 617 29.02 5.02 27.97
CA LEU A 617 30.07 5.64 27.12
C LEU A 617 29.51 6.55 26.03
N ALA A 618 28.24 6.60 25.66
CA ALA A 618 27.76 7.80 24.98
C ALA A 618 27.68 8.92 26.01
N ALA A 619 27.12 8.70 27.20
CA ALA A 619 27.01 9.67 28.29
C ALA A 619 28.31 9.90 29.08
N ALA A 620 29.30 8.99 29.13
CA ALA A 620 30.64 9.25 29.66
C ALA A 620 31.72 9.46 28.59
N ASP A 621 31.50 9.21 27.29
CA ASP A 621 32.35 9.78 26.24
C ASP A 621 31.82 11.17 25.85
N PHE A 622 30.49 11.38 25.79
CA PHE A 622 29.85 12.71 25.89
C PHE A 622 30.16 13.34 27.25
N GLY A 623 30.23 12.57 28.34
CA GLY A 623 30.55 12.99 29.72
C GLY A 623 32.02 13.36 29.95
N GLN A 624 32.97 12.60 29.40
CA GLN A 624 34.40 12.93 29.38
C GLN A 624 34.67 14.07 28.40
N HIS A 625 33.96 14.15 27.27
CA HIS A 625 34.02 15.32 26.40
C HIS A 625 33.34 16.54 27.05
N LEU A 626 32.29 16.34 27.85
CA LEU A 626 31.56 17.35 28.65
C LEU A 626 32.42 17.96 29.75
N GLN A 627 33.28 17.18 30.41
CA GLN A 627 34.23 17.69 31.39
C GLN A 627 35.31 18.60 30.77
N VAL A 628 35.50 18.53 29.45
CA VAL A 628 36.44 19.37 28.71
C VAL A 628 35.72 20.49 27.94
N GLN A 629 34.48 20.27 27.45
CA GLN A 629 33.63 21.26 26.78
C GLN A 629 32.12 20.93 26.88
N ALA A 630 31.33 21.87 27.41
CA ALA A 630 29.88 21.79 27.65
C ALA A 630 29.03 21.51 26.38
N LEU A 631 28.22 20.42 26.36
CA LEU A 631 27.14 20.15 25.39
C LEU A 631 26.02 19.21 25.98
N PRO A 632 24.74 19.20 25.52
CA PRO A 632 23.62 19.62 26.38
C PRO A 632 22.44 18.62 26.57
N GLY A 633 21.49 18.93 27.46
CA GLY A 633 20.30 18.12 27.81
C GLY A 633 19.24 17.85 26.72
N ALA A 634 19.55 18.11 25.44
CA ALA A 634 18.69 17.81 24.30
C ALA A 634 19.53 17.53 23.03
N VAL A 635 18.96 16.86 22.03
CA VAL A 635 19.60 16.59 20.73
C VAL A 635 18.59 16.78 19.60
N PHE A 636 19.02 17.36 18.47
CA PHE A 636 18.21 17.44 17.26
C PHE A 636 18.21 16.07 16.55
N ALA A 637 17.02 15.53 16.27
CA ALA A 637 16.80 14.19 15.71
C ALA A 637 16.41 14.22 14.22
N GLY A 638 16.73 15.31 13.53
CA GLY A 638 16.40 15.51 12.12
C GLY A 638 14.93 15.86 11.85
N ASP A 639 14.67 16.20 10.59
CA ASP A 639 13.34 16.59 10.12
C ASP A 639 12.51 15.37 9.70
N ASP A 640 11.20 15.41 9.92
CA ASP A 640 10.22 14.51 9.30
C ASP A 640 9.29 15.32 8.40
N THR A 641 9.49 15.19 7.09
CA THR A 641 8.63 15.80 6.06
C THR A 641 7.64 14.80 5.46
N ARG A 642 7.79 13.51 5.75
CA ARG A 642 6.97 12.43 5.17
C ARG A 642 5.60 12.36 5.83
N THR A 643 5.52 12.67 7.12
CA THR A 643 4.24 12.66 7.85
C THR A 643 3.30 13.77 7.38
N GLY A 644 3.82 14.89 6.86
CA GLY A 644 3.01 16.02 6.42
C GLY A 644 2.06 16.51 7.53
N PRO A 645 0.83 16.96 7.22
CA PRO A 645 -0.11 17.44 8.23
C PRO A 645 -0.77 16.33 9.07
N HIS A 646 -0.48 15.05 8.80
CA HIS A 646 -1.15 13.90 9.40
C HIS A 646 -0.51 13.46 10.72
N TRP A 647 -0.55 14.33 11.72
CA TRP A 647 0.10 14.10 13.03
C TRP A 647 -0.57 13.01 13.89
N ARG A 648 -1.90 12.83 13.74
CA ARG A 648 -2.68 11.91 14.60
C ARG A 648 -2.20 10.47 14.46
N GLY A 649 -2.08 9.78 15.58
CA GLY A 649 -1.53 8.42 15.63
C GLY A 649 0.00 8.36 15.46
N ARG A 650 0.68 9.49 15.23
CA ARG A 650 2.13 9.56 14.97
C ARG A 650 2.88 10.44 15.95
N TYR A 651 2.25 11.53 16.40
CA TYR A 651 2.78 12.51 17.35
C TYR A 651 1.70 12.92 18.36
N GLY A 652 2.12 13.35 19.54
CA GLY A 652 1.25 13.90 20.59
C GLY A 652 0.71 12.87 21.58
N GLY A 653 1.21 11.65 21.64
CA GLY A 653 0.67 10.63 22.54
C GLY A 653 0.67 11.06 24.01
N TYR A 654 1.70 11.79 24.45
CA TYR A 654 1.77 12.28 25.84
C TYR A 654 1.11 13.66 26.00
N ALA A 655 1.44 14.62 25.15
CA ALA A 655 0.86 15.96 25.15
C ALA A 655 1.00 16.62 23.77
N TRP A 656 0.05 17.45 23.38
CA TRP A 656 0.12 18.23 22.14
C TRP A 656 -0.59 19.58 22.23
N VAL A 657 -0.05 20.57 21.52
CA VAL A 657 -0.58 21.92 21.41
C VAL A 657 -0.73 22.28 19.93
N LEU A 658 -1.95 22.56 19.50
CA LEU A 658 -2.26 23.10 18.18
C LEU A 658 -2.44 24.62 18.30
N CYS A 659 -1.48 25.36 17.76
CA CYS A 659 -1.31 26.77 17.98
C CYS A 659 -2.42 27.59 17.31
N ALA A 660 -3.13 28.41 18.09
CA ALA A 660 -4.14 29.38 17.65
C ALA A 660 -5.23 28.80 16.73
N MET A 661 -5.57 27.52 16.91
CA MET A 661 -6.49 26.78 16.04
C MET A 661 -7.93 27.35 16.09
N ILE A 662 -8.26 28.10 17.15
CA ILE A 662 -9.44 28.99 17.24
C ILE A 662 -8.97 30.36 17.70
N SER A 663 -8.22 31.05 16.84
CA SER A 663 -7.52 32.28 17.20
C SER A 663 -8.32 33.20 18.13
N PRO A 664 -7.73 33.65 19.25
CA PRO A 664 -6.34 33.41 19.67
C PRO A 664 -6.11 32.10 20.46
N VAL A 665 -7.13 31.26 20.60
CA VAL A 665 -7.16 30.11 21.52
C VAL A 665 -6.47 28.88 20.91
N ASP A 666 -5.61 28.26 21.73
CA ASP A 666 -4.96 26.99 21.42
C ASP A 666 -5.91 25.82 21.66
N ILE A 667 -5.83 24.80 20.80
CA ILE A 667 -6.45 23.51 21.13
C ILE A 667 -5.35 22.61 21.64
N VAL A 668 -5.57 22.03 22.81
CA VAL A 668 -4.58 21.21 23.50
C VAL A 668 -5.16 19.83 23.81
N GLY A 669 -4.31 18.83 23.92
CA GLY A 669 -4.74 17.48 24.29
C GLY A 669 -3.60 16.54 24.64
N GLY A 670 -3.94 15.27 24.79
CA GLY A 670 -3.05 14.20 25.25
C GLY A 670 -3.31 13.80 26.71
N LEU A 671 -2.52 12.85 27.20
CA LEU A 671 -2.62 12.33 28.57
C LEU A 671 -2.30 13.37 29.65
N CYS A 672 -1.34 14.22 29.34
CA CYS A 672 -0.93 15.33 30.18
C CYS A 672 -1.51 16.59 29.58
N GLU A 673 -2.40 17.27 30.31
CA GLU A 673 -3.06 18.47 29.83
C GLU A 673 -2.04 19.59 29.65
N PRO A 674 -1.82 20.11 28.44
CA PRO A 674 -1.00 21.29 28.25
C PRO A 674 -1.74 22.53 28.73
N VAL A 675 -1.08 23.35 29.54
CA VAL A 675 -1.68 24.54 30.14
C VAL A 675 -0.82 25.73 29.78
N ARG A 676 -1.45 26.71 29.13
CA ARG A 676 -0.77 27.94 28.74
C ARG A 676 -0.68 28.86 29.94
N TYR A 677 0.49 29.43 30.15
CA TYR A 677 0.72 30.50 31.12
C TYR A 677 1.23 31.73 30.39
N ASP A 678 0.86 32.89 30.92
CA ASP A 678 1.45 34.15 30.53
C ASP A 678 2.89 34.22 31.04
N GLY A 679 3.84 34.49 30.14
CA GLY A 679 5.26 34.50 30.48
C GLY A 679 5.69 35.64 31.41
N GLY A 680 4.92 36.73 31.49
CA GLY A 680 5.25 37.89 32.32
C GLY A 680 4.60 37.85 33.70
N THR A 681 3.33 37.46 33.76
CA THR A 681 2.52 37.43 35.00
C THR A 681 2.51 36.05 35.65
N GLY A 682 2.74 34.99 34.89
CA GLY A 682 2.60 33.61 35.35
C GLY A 682 1.13 33.18 35.54
N GLU A 683 0.17 34.00 35.13
CA GLU A 683 -1.25 33.65 35.18
C GLU A 683 -1.60 32.60 34.10
N GLU A 684 -2.55 31.74 34.41
CA GLU A 684 -3.04 30.72 33.47
C GLU A 684 -3.93 31.38 32.41
N ILE A 685 -3.63 31.11 31.13
CA ILE A 685 -4.42 31.60 30.00
C ILE A 685 -5.40 30.49 29.60
N PRO A 686 -6.72 30.75 29.57
CA PRO A 686 -7.71 29.76 29.15
C PRO A 686 -7.43 29.23 27.74
N GLY A 687 -7.33 27.89 27.63
CA GLY A 687 -7.20 27.16 26.35
C GLY A 687 -8.40 26.24 26.11
N TRP A 688 -8.57 25.75 24.88
CA TRP A 688 -9.55 24.71 24.61
C TRP A 688 -8.93 23.32 24.79
N SER A 689 -9.10 22.75 25.98
CA SER A 689 -8.56 21.44 26.34
C SER A 689 -9.48 20.30 25.90
N LEU A 690 -8.93 19.35 25.15
CA LEU A 690 -9.53 18.05 24.87
C LEU A 690 -9.02 16.95 25.83
N SER A 691 -8.10 17.28 26.75
CA SER A 691 -7.57 16.39 27.80
C SER A 691 -8.56 16.26 28.97
N ARG A 692 -9.71 15.65 28.75
CA ARG A 692 -10.71 15.46 29.82
C ARG A 692 -10.20 14.45 30.85
N GLY A 693 -9.90 14.88 32.08
CA GLY A 693 -9.53 13.97 33.18
C GLY A 693 -8.03 13.71 33.32
N ALA A 694 -7.18 14.49 32.65
CA ALA A 694 -5.72 14.42 32.83
C ALA A 694 -5.33 14.62 34.31
N LYS A 695 -4.47 13.73 34.82
CA LYS A 695 -3.97 13.78 36.21
C LYS A 695 -2.76 14.70 36.38
N SER A 696 -2.10 15.04 35.29
CA SER A 696 -0.91 15.88 35.25
C SER A 696 -1.08 16.99 34.22
N ARG A 697 -0.41 18.11 34.48
CA ARG A 697 -0.43 19.31 33.62
C ARG A 697 0.97 19.61 33.11
N LEU A 698 1.08 19.92 31.82
CA LEU A 698 2.31 20.34 31.14
C LEU A 698 2.28 21.86 30.97
N ARG A 699 3.11 22.57 31.74
CA ARG A 699 3.21 24.02 31.66
C ARG A 699 3.94 24.44 30.39
N TYR A 700 3.33 25.36 29.63
CA TYR A 700 4.00 26.08 28.56
C TYR A 700 3.66 27.58 28.55
N ALA A 701 4.57 28.39 28.02
CA ALA A 701 4.34 29.82 27.82
C ALA A 701 4.88 30.24 26.45
N VAL A 702 4.25 31.26 25.84
CA VAL A 702 4.64 31.78 24.51
C VAL A 702 4.96 33.26 24.66
N ARG A 703 6.15 33.65 24.22
CA ARG A 703 6.62 35.05 24.22
C ARG A 703 7.49 35.31 23.01
N THR A 704 7.91 36.55 22.83
CA THR A 704 8.96 36.87 21.85
C THR A 704 10.24 37.32 22.56
N THR A 705 11.33 37.46 21.82
CA THR A 705 12.57 38.07 22.36
C THR A 705 12.43 39.58 22.59
N ASP A 706 11.42 40.23 22.00
CA ASP A 706 11.05 41.61 22.33
C ASP A 706 9.94 41.59 23.39
N PRO A 707 10.23 41.93 24.65
CA PRO A 707 9.23 41.91 25.72
C PRO A 707 8.07 42.90 25.50
N ALA A 708 8.20 43.88 24.58
CA ALA A 708 7.11 44.78 24.22
C ALA A 708 6.08 44.12 23.25
N GLU A 709 6.45 43.03 22.58
CA GLU A 709 5.62 42.34 21.61
C GLU A 709 5.25 40.93 22.12
N PRO A 710 3.98 40.68 22.50
CA PRO A 710 3.56 39.35 22.92
C PRO A 710 3.44 38.39 21.73
N GLY A 711 3.66 37.10 21.96
CA GLY A 711 3.42 36.08 20.93
C GLY A 711 1.95 36.08 20.49
N ARG A 712 1.70 36.16 19.18
CA ARG A 712 0.36 36.34 18.61
C ARG A 712 -0.17 35.03 18.05
N GLY A 713 -1.45 34.74 18.26
CA GLY A 713 -2.16 33.65 17.59
C GLY A 713 -2.81 34.12 16.29
N HIS A 714 -2.43 33.51 15.16
CA HIS A 714 -2.93 33.85 13.83
C HIS A 714 -3.78 32.73 13.23
N LEU A 715 -4.92 33.10 12.64
CA LEU A 715 -5.82 32.21 11.90
C LEU A 715 -6.08 32.81 10.52
N ASN A 716 -5.55 32.16 9.48
CA ASN A 716 -5.74 32.59 8.10
C ASN A 716 -7.15 32.22 7.60
N LYS A 717 -7.60 32.93 6.55
CA LYS A 717 -8.78 32.52 5.76
C LYS A 717 -8.57 31.12 5.17
N ARG A 718 -9.68 30.48 4.74
CA ARG A 718 -9.68 29.12 4.18
C ARG A 718 -8.49 28.91 3.21
N PRO A 719 -7.63 27.91 3.45
CA PRO A 719 -6.44 27.68 2.64
C PRO A 719 -6.81 27.31 1.20
N ASP A 720 -5.97 27.72 0.24
CA ASP A 720 -6.08 27.28 -1.15
C ASP A 720 -5.64 25.82 -1.32
N ALA A 721 -5.80 25.26 -2.52
CA ALA A 721 -5.53 23.85 -2.81
C ALA A 721 -4.07 23.42 -2.57
N GLU A 722 -3.12 24.34 -2.71
CA GLU A 722 -1.70 24.08 -2.45
C GLU A 722 -1.44 24.08 -0.94
N THR A 723 -1.97 25.08 -0.24
CA THR A 723 -1.88 25.24 1.22
C THR A 723 -2.61 24.12 1.97
N LEU A 724 -3.64 23.51 1.37
CA LEU A 724 -4.36 22.37 1.93
C LEU A 724 -3.46 21.18 2.25
N ARG A 725 -2.33 21.02 1.55
CA ARG A 725 -1.38 19.92 1.79
C ARG A 725 -0.48 20.16 3.01
N GLU A 726 -0.51 21.36 3.60
CA GLU A 726 0.46 21.83 4.61
C GLU A 726 -0.20 22.30 5.91
N VAL A 727 -1.53 22.23 5.98
CA VAL A 727 -2.34 22.71 7.11
C VAL A 727 -2.77 21.54 7.98
N LEU A 728 -2.66 21.73 9.30
CA LEU A 728 -3.10 20.73 10.25
C LEU A 728 -4.64 20.63 10.22
N HIS A 729 -5.15 19.44 10.44
CA HIS A 729 -6.58 19.22 10.57
C HIS A 729 -7.04 19.57 11.98
N HIS A 730 -8.06 20.42 12.08
CA HIS A 730 -8.73 20.73 13.33
C HIS A 730 -9.19 19.42 13.98
N PRO A 731 -8.85 19.19 15.27
CA PRO A 731 -9.06 17.92 15.96
C PRO A 731 -10.53 17.48 15.90
N VAL A 732 -11.45 18.38 16.25
CA VAL A 732 -12.89 18.11 16.35
C VAL A 732 -13.64 18.11 15.00
N SER A 733 -13.49 19.14 14.18
CA SER A 733 -14.22 19.24 12.90
C SER A 733 -13.61 18.42 11.76
N GLY A 734 -12.33 18.04 11.86
CA GLY A 734 -11.57 17.40 10.78
C GLY A 734 -11.21 18.36 9.64
N GLU A 735 -11.65 19.61 9.68
CA GLU A 735 -11.37 20.59 8.62
C GLU A 735 -9.90 21.02 8.66
N PRO A 736 -9.27 21.21 7.50
CA PRO A 736 -7.93 21.79 7.40
C PRO A 736 -7.96 23.26 7.84
N VAL A 737 -7.13 23.61 8.84
CA VAL A 737 -7.08 24.97 9.40
C VAL A 737 -5.66 25.52 9.33
N SER A 738 -5.54 26.71 8.75
CA SER A 738 -4.28 27.43 8.64
C SER A 738 -4.13 28.37 9.84
N SER A 739 -3.57 27.86 10.93
CA SER A 739 -3.26 28.63 12.13
C SER A 739 -1.80 28.48 12.56
N SER A 740 -1.31 29.45 13.32
CA SER A 740 0.03 29.45 13.91
C SER A 740 0.12 30.43 15.08
N TRP A 741 1.09 30.23 15.97
CA TRP A 741 1.69 31.35 16.68
C TRP A 741 2.70 32.04 15.78
N ASP A 742 2.80 33.36 15.89
CA ASP A 742 3.85 34.15 15.27
C ASP A 742 4.42 35.21 16.22
N ASP A 743 5.61 35.71 15.85
CA ASP A 743 6.38 36.72 16.57
C ASP A 743 6.02 38.16 16.19
N ARG A 744 5.01 38.39 15.32
CA ARG A 744 4.71 39.69 14.72
C ARG A 744 5.92 40.32 13.99
N GLY A 745 6.82 39.49 13.47
CA GLY A 745 8.06 39.95 12.87
C GLY A 745 7.90 40.94 11.70
N GLU A 746 6.70 41.06 11.11
CA GLU A 746 6.40 41.98 10.01
C GLU A 746 6.40 43.47 10.42
N THR A 747 6.33 43.76 11.73
CA THR A 747 6.47 45.13 12.25
C THR A 747 7.93 45.53 12.50
N HIS A 748 8.86 44.60 12.30
CA HIS A 748 10.29 44.79 12.47
C HIS A 748 10.99 44.73 11.11
N PRO A 749 12.19 45.32 10.97
CA PRO A 749 12.98 45.15 9.77
C PRO A 749 13.15 43.67 9.40
N TYR A 750 13.23 43.37 8.11
CA TYR A 750 13.54 42.02 7.60
C TYR A 750 15.04 41.71 7.77
N ASP A 751 15.56 41.93 8.97
CA ASP A 751 16.93 41.66 9.36
C ASP A 751 16.97 40.51 10.38
N SER A 752 18.17 40.09 10.76
CA SER A 752 18.38 38.99 11.72
C SER A 752 18.19 39.39 13.18
N ASN A 753 17.70 40.60 13.49
CA ASN A 753 17.66 41.12 14.87
C ASN A 753 16.38 40.76 15.63
N GLY A 754 15.44 40.05 14.99
CA GLY A 754 14.22 39.56 15.62
C GLY A 754 13.00 40.46 15.37
N PRO A 755 11.93 40.31 16.17
CA PRO A 755 11.79 39.42 17.32
C PRO A 755 11.81 37.95 16.90
N ASP A 756 12.26 37.06 17.79
CA ASP A 756 12.15 35.61 17.63
C ASP A 756 10.94 35.09 18.43
N LEU A 757 10.34 33.98 18.01
CA LEU A 757 9.27 33.33 18.75
C LEU A 757 9.85 32.36 19.79
N CYS A 758 9.50 32.51 21.06
CA CYS A 758 9.98 31.67 22.16
C CYS A 758 8.84 30.89 22.82
N VAL A 759 9.01 29.58 22.97
CA VAL A 759 8.09 28.71 23.72
C VAL A 759 8.83 28.09 24.90
N GLU A 760 8.41 28.45 26.11
CA GLU A 760 8.92 27.84 27.34
C GLU A 760 8.13 26.57 27.63
N LEU A 761 8.81 25.49 28.00
CA LEU A 761 8.23 24.18 28.23
C LEU A 761 8.91 23.48 29.42
N ALA A 762 8.11 23.07 30.40
CA ALA A 762 8.58 22.29 31.54
C ALA A 762 8.48 20.78 31.23
N VAL A 763 9.54 20.19 30.66
CA VAL A 763 9.54 18.77 30.29
C VAL A 763 9.65 17.91 31.56
N PRO A 764 8.69 17.00 31.81
CA PRO A 764 8.67 16.18 33.03
C PRO A 764 9.79 15.13 33.03
N ALA A 765 9.97 14.42 34.14
CA ALA A 765 10.97 13.36 34.24
C ALA A 765 10.78 12.26 33.18
N GLY A 766 11.86 11.88 32.50
CA GLY A 766 11.87 10.83 31.47
C GLY A 766 12.52 11.26 30.16
N THR A 767 12.41 10.41 29.15
CA THR A 767 12.91 10.69 27.80
C THR A 767 11.73 10.98 26.89
N TYR A 768 11.77 12.14 26.23
CA TYR A 768 10.68 12.58 25.38
C TYR A 768 11.18 12.92 23.98
N ARG A 769 10.33 12.71 23.00
CA ARG A 769 10.46 13.29 21.68
C ARG A 769 9.63 14.56 21.64
N LEU A 770 10.29 15.68 21.39
CA LEU A 770 9.67 16.98 21.14
C LEU A 770 9.64 17.20 19.63
N ALA A 771 8.46 17.31 19.03
CA ALA A 771 8.31 17.59 17.61
C ALA A 771 7.57 18.92 17.39
N LEU A 772 8.11 19.76 16.50
CA LEU A 772 7.55 21.09 16.18
C LEU A 772 7.11 21.10 14.72
N TYR A 773 5.84 21.33 14.44
CA TYR A 773 5.33 21.45 13.07
C TYR A 773 5.37 22.90 12.61
N MET A 774 6.25 23.22 11.64
CA MET A 774 6.58 24.59 11.26
C MET A 774 7.23 24.68 9.88
N GLN A 775 7.49 25.91 9.42
CA GLN A 775 8.33 26.17 8.23
C GLN A 775 9.82 26.04 8.59
N GLY A 776 10.70 26.03 7.58
CA GLY A 776 12.14 25.78 7.69
C GLY A 776 12.99 26.81 8.46
N HIS A 777 12.47 27.45 9.52
CA HIS A 777 13.25 28.32 10.40
C HIS A 777 14.30 27.55 11.19
N GLU A 778 15.31 28.28 11.66
CA GLU A 778 16.22 27.79 12.69
C GLU A 778 15.47 27.68 14.03
N VAL A 779 15.75 26.61 14.77
CA VAL A 779 15.21 26.36 16.10
C VAL A 779 16.36 26.11 17.04
N ARG A 780 16.38 26.80 18.18
CA ARG A 780 17.30 26.58 19.29
C ARG A 780 16.50 26.10 20.48
N LEU A 781 16.78 24.91 21.01
CA LEU A 781 16.37 24.54 22.35
C LEU A 781 17.41 25.13 23.28
N MET A 782 17.00 25.86 24.30
CA MET A 782 17.87 26.46 25.30
C MET A 782 17.48 25.98 26.69
N SER A 783 18.42 25.93 27.63
CA SER A 783 18.12 25.72 29.04
C SER A 783 17.47 26.96 29.64
N ALA A 784 16.92 26.83 30.84
CA ALA A 784 16.49 27.98 31.65
C ALA A 784 17.60 29.05 31.84
N GLY A 785 18.88 28.68 31.76
CA GLY A 785 20.02 29.60 31.83
C GLY A 785 20.42 30.25 30.50
N GLY A 786 19.70 29.99 29.40
CA GLY A 786 20.00 30.52 28.06
C GLY A 786 21.07 29.75 27.29
N THR A 787 21.60 28.64 27.83
CA THR A 787 22.56 27.79 27.12
C THR A 787 21.85 27.04 26.01
N VAL A 788 22.30 27.16 24.76
CA VAL A 788 21.77 26.37 23.64
C VAL A 788 22.04 24.88 23.88
N LEU A 789 20.94 24.14 23.99
CA LEU A 789 20.93 22.71 24.22
C LEU A 789 20.88 21.86 22.96
N ALA A 790 20.20 22.32 21.93
CA ALA A 790 20.17 21.68 20.63
C ALA A 790 19.79 22.74 19.60
N GLN A 791 20.23 22.55 18.37
CA GLN A 791 19.93 23.48 17.30
C GLN A 791 19.51 22.71 16.05
N ALA A 792 18.30 23.01 15.56
CA ALA A 792 17.90 22.67 14.21
C ALA A 792 18.20 23.87 13.32
N PRO A 793 19.07 23.72 12.33
CA PRO A 793 19.46 24.83 11.46
C PRO A 793 18.32 25.25 10.52
N ARG A 794 18.35 26.51 10.08
CA ARG A 794 17.47 26.99 9.00
C ARG A 794 17.68 26.12 7.77
N VAL A 795 16.61 25.79 7.06
CA VAL A 795 16.71 25.07 5.80
C VAL A 795 16.25 25.99 4.68
N ASP A 796 17.16 26.27 3.75
CA ASP A 796 16.92 27.05 2.54
C ASP A 796 16.07 26.22 1.58
N PHE A 797 14.77 26.20 1.81
CA PHE A 797 13.84 25.72 0.80
C PHE A 797 13.26 26.93 0.09
N GLY A 798 13.56 27.06 -1.20
CA GLY A 798 12.80 27.91 -2.14
C GLY A 798 11.33 27.47 -2.31
N GLY A 799 10.78 26.66 -1.41
CA GLY A 799 9.40 26.20 -1.38
C GLY A 799 8.88 26.21 0.06
N LYS A 800 7.64 26.65 0.23
CA LYS A 800 6.92 26.88 1.50
C LYS A 800 6.63 25.61 2.33
N ARG A 801 7.37 24.51 2.13
CA ARG A 801 7.02 23.20 2.71
C ARG A 801 7.18 23.17 4.23
N HIS A 802 6.10 22.80 4.89
CA HIS A 802 6.03 22.55 6.32
C HIS A 802 6.51 21.13 6.67
N GLY A 803 7.11 20.94 7.86
CA GLY A 803 7.55 19.64 8.35
C GLY A 803 7.74 19.62 9.87
N TYR A 804 8.01 18.44 10.44
CA TYR A 804 8.31 18.29 11.86
C TYR A 804 9.80 18.43 12.12
N ARG A 805 10.18 19.39 12.96
CA ARG A 805 11.51 19.52 13.56
C ARG A 805 11.53 18.69 14.84
N ARG A 806 12.33 17.62 14.89
CA ARG A 806 12.29 16.67 16.02
C ARG A 806 13.51 16.82 16.90
N PHE A 807 13.29 16.72 18.21
CA PHE A 807 14.32 16.74 19.23
C PHE A 807 14.07 15.59 20.21
N VAL A 808 15.15 15.04 20.76
CA VAL A 808 15.10 14.17 21.94
C VAL A 808 15.47 15.01 23.14
N VAL A 809 14.60 15.04 24.15
CA VAL A 809 14.76 15.84 25.36
C VAL A 809 14.77 14.94 26.58
N PHE A 810 15.75 15.15 27.47
CA PHE A 810 15.96 14.36 28.67
C PHE A 810 15.49 15.17 29.88
N GLY A 811 14.28 14.88 30.37
CA GLY A 811 13.70 15.55 31.52
C GLY A 811 14.02 14.87 32.86
N PRO A 812 13.79 15.54 34.00
CA PRO A 812 13.07 16.81 34.11
C PRO A 812 13.94 17.97 33.63
N LEU A 813 13.40 18.81 32.75
CA LEU A 813 14.17 19.88 32.12
C LEU A 813 13.26 21.02 31.67
N ASP A 814 13.55 22.22 32.14
CA ASP A 814 12.94 23.44 31.64
C ASP A 814 13.69 23.90 30.39
N VAL A 815 13.00 23.92 29.26
CA VAL A 815 13.56 24.32 27.97
C VAL A 815 12.84 25.53 27.40
N THR A 816 13.59 26.39 26.72
CA THR A 816 13.05 27.44 25.85
C THR A 816 13.31 27.03 24.40
N VAL A 817 12.24 26.82 23.63
CA VAL A 817 12.30 26.63 22.19
C VAL A 817 12.27 28.01 21.54
N GLN A 818 13.42 28.51 21.10
CA GLN A 818 13.54 29.75 20.34
C GLN A 818 13.53 29.44 18.83
N ILE A 819 12.52 29.93 18.14
CA ILE A 819 12.41 29.88 16.69
C ILE A 819 12.89 31.20 16.14
N VAL A 820 14.04 31.17 15.47
CA VAL A 820 14.73 32.37 15.02
C VAL A 820 14.04 32.91 13.75
N LYS A 821 13.64 34.19 13.78
CA LYS A 821 13.00 34.84 12.63
C LYS A 821 13.96 34.90 11.44
N GLY A 822 15.18 35.37 11.70
CA GLY A 822 16.12 35.73 10.65
C GLY A 822 15.50 36.75 9.69
N GLU A 823 15.86 36.65 8.41
CA GLU A 823 15.32 37.52 7.34
C GLU A 823 13.86 37.18 6.92
N SER A 824 13.18 36.27 7.64
CA SER A 824 11.77 35.97 7.37
C SER A 824 10.88 37.15 7.73
N GLU A 825 9.68 37.20 7.14
CA GLU A 825 8.65 38.14 7.57
C GLU A 825 8.28 37.93 9.04
N CYS A 826 8.17 36.67 9.47
CA CYS A 826 7.86 36.28 10.84
C CYS A 826 8.33 34.83 11.08
N ALA A 827 8.63 34.49 12.33
CA ALA A 827 8.76 33.12 12.82
C ALA A 827 7.37 32.54 13.11
N LYS A 828 7.08 31.34 12.62
CA LYS A 828 5.77 30.68 12.78
C LYS A 828 5.88 29.27 13.36
N LEU A 829 5.05 28.97 14.37
CA LEU A 829 4.85 27.63 14.91
C LEU A 829 3.38 27.22 14.79
N ARG A 830 3.09 26.06 14.21
CA ARG A 830 1.71 25.59 14.03
C ARG A 830 1.27 24.56 15.07
N ALA A 831 2.20 23.72 15.51
CA ALA A 831 1.94 22.79 16.58
C ALA A 831 3.22 22.32 17.28
N LEU A 832 3.05 21.91 18.53
CA LEU A 832 4.07 21.28 19.36
C LEU A 832 3.52 19.93 19.85
N PHE A 833 4.35 18.90 19.77
CA PHE A 833 4.02 17.56 20.23
C PHE A 833 5.10 17.05 21.17
N LEU A 834 4.69 16.47 22.28
CA LEU A 834 5.56 15.80 23.23
C LEU A 834 5.11 14.35 23.32
N ASP A 835 5.99 13.42 22.98
CA ASP A 835 5.77 11.98 23.09
C ASP A 835 6.73 11.41 24.11
N ARG A 836 6.21 10.61 25.06
CA ARG A 836 7.08 9.83 25.93
C ARG A 836 7.64 8.68 25.10
N LEU A 837 8.97 8.55 25.05
CA LEU A 837 9.60 7.41 24.42
C LEU A 837 9.57 6.23 25.41
N GLY A 838 8.49 5.44 25.34
CA GLY A 838 8.48 4.07 25.82
C GLY A 838 9.37 3.22 24.93
N GLY A 839 9.82 2.08 25.41
CA GLY A 839 10.51 1.11 24.55
C GLY A 839 9.92 -0.25 24.75
N PRO A 840 10.51 -1.29 24.14
CA PRO A 840 9.85 -2.56 23.89
C PRO A 840 9.50 -3.24 25.20
N ARG A 841 8.39 -3.96 25.18
CA ARG A 841 7.87 -4.65 26.36
C ARG A 841 7.81 -6.15 26.14
N LEU A 842 8.16 -6.88 27.20
CA LEU A 842 7.82 -8.29 27.29
C LEU A 842 6.29 -8.43 27.16
N PRO A 843 5.81 -9.49 26.50
CA PRO A 843 4.39 -9.80 26.52
C PRO A 843 3.92 -9.90 27.97
N PRO A 844 2.77 -9.30 28.34
CA PRO A 844 2.25 -9.39 29.70
C PRO A 844 2.10 -10.85 30.14
N GLU A 845 2.38 -11.19 31.41
CA GLU A 845 2.26 -12.57 31.91
C GLU A 845 0.85 -13.15 31.72
N ALA A 846 -0.18 -12.30 31.72
CA ALA A 846 -1.55 -12.71 31.41
C ALA A 846 -1.72 -13.26 29.97
N LEU A 847 -0.88 -12.81 29.02
CA LEU A 847 -0.84 -13.32 27.65
C LEU A 847 -0.22 -14.73 27.62
N THR A 848 0.84 -14.97 28.41
CA THR A 848 1.54 -16.25 28.44
C THR A 848 0.84 -17.31 29.30
N ALA A 849 0.23 -16.92 30.42
CA ALA A 849 -0.46 -17.84 31.33
C ALA A 849 -1.75 -18.45 30.75
N ALA A 850 -2.31 -17.84 29.71
CA ALA A 850 -3.64 -18.15 29.20
C ALA A 850 -3.64 -18.86 27.83
N LEU A 851 -2.47 -19.35 27.39
CA LEU A 851 -2.28 -20.21 26.21
C LEU A 851 -2.01 -21.65 26.69
N PRO A 852 -2.59 -22.69 26.06
CA PRO A 852 -2.33 -24.08 26.44
C PRO A 852 -0.84 -24.44 26.23
N ALA A 853 -0.27 -25.23 27.13
CA ALA A 853 1.16 -25.49 27.24
C ALA A 853 1.90 -26.08 25.99
N PRO A 854 1.26 -26.70 24.97
CA PRO A 854 2.00 -27.10 23.76
C PRO A 854 1.98 -26.06 22.63
N ALA A 855 1.26 -24.95 22.77
CA ALA A 855 1.06 -23.95 21.71
C ALA A 855 2.16 -22.88 21.61
N VAL A 856 3.21 -22.94 22.42
CA VAL A 856 4.11 -21.79 22.57
C VAL A 856 5.56 -22.22 22.45
N LEU A 857 6.10 -22.16 21.24
CA LEU A 857 7.53 -21.89 21.07
C LEU A 857 7.69 -20.89 19.93
N SER A 858 7.87 -19.61 20.28
CA SER A 858 8.74 -18.77 19.44
C SER A 858 10.10 -19.49 19.34
N PRO A 859 10.90 -19.27 18.29
CA PRO A 859 12.26 -19.78 18.27
C PRO A 859 12.96 -19.41 19.58
N PRO A 860 13.56 -20.37 20.30
CA PRO A 860 14.27 -20.07 21.54
C PRO A 860 15.29 -18.94 21.36
N ALA A 861 15.87 -18.82 20.16
CA ALA A 861 16.77 -17.73 19.76
C ALA A 861 16.07 -16.36 19.67
N ALA A 862 14.87 -16.28 19.10
CA ALA A 862 14.11 -15.05 18.97
C ALA A 862 13.54 -14.59 20.31
N ASP A 863 13.00 -15.51 21.12
CA ASP A 863 12.55 -15.21 22.49
C ASP A 863 13.70 -14.73 23.37
N LYS A 864 14.85 -15.39 23.29
CA LYS A 864 16.05 -15.00 24.02
C LYS A 864 16.53 -13.63 23.55
N THR A 865 16.65 -13.41 22.24
CA THR A 865 17.10 -12.12 21.69
C THR A 865 16.12 -10.99 22.02
N PHE A 866 14.81 -11.22 21.92
CA PHE A 866 13.80 -10.25 22.32
C PHE A 866 13.85 -9.96 23.83
N GLY A 867 14.01 -10.99 24.67
CA GLY A 867 14.14 -10.84 26.12
C GLY A 867 15.43 -10.12 26.51
N GLU A 868 16.54 -10.40 25.82
CA GLU A 868 17.79 -9.65 25.91
C GLU A 868 17.56 -8.20 25.48
N LEU A 869 16.88 -7.95 24.37
CA LEU A 869 16.57 -6.60 23.88
C LEU A 869 15.67 -5.82 24.85
N VAL A 870 14.61 -6.42 25.39
CA VAL A 870 13.77 -5.77 26.41
C VAL A 870 14.53 -5.58 27.72
N GLY A 871 15.31 -6.58 28.15
CA GLY A 871 16.17 -6.47 29.33
C GLY A 871 17.19 -5.36 29.17
N LEU A 872 17.79 -5.23 27.98
CA LEU A 872 18.64 -4.12 27.59
C LEU A 872 17.82 -2.82 27.62
N TRP A 873 16.62 -2.73 27.06
CA TRP A 873 15.81 -1.51 27.19
C TRP A 873 15.55 -1.08 28.65
N GLN A 874 15.41 -2.04 29.56
CA GLN A 874 15.16 -1.79 30.98
C GLN A 874 16.44 -1.47 31.77
N THR A 875 17.57 -2.08 31.42
CA THR A 875 18.82 -2.06 32.22
C THR A 875 20.01 -1.38 31.51
N ASP A 876 20.08 -1.48 30.19
CA ASP A 876 21.11 -0.93 29.30
C ASP A 876 20.52 -0.51 27.94
N ARG A 877 19.82 0.65 27.92
CA ARG A 877 19.17 1.20 26.71
C ARG A 877 20.17 1.41 25.55
N ARG A 878 21.47 1.36 25.84
CA ARG A 878 22.57 1.44 24.89
C ARG A 878 22.76 0.16 24.12
N GLY A 879 22.94 -0.95 24.84
CA GLY A 879 23.01 -2.27 24.24
C GLY A 879 21.74 -2.54 23.44
N TYR A 880 20.58 -2.10 23.93
CA TYR A 880 19.33 -2.22 23.19
C TYR A 880 19.37 -1.55 21.81
N ARG A 881 19.89 -0.32 21.72
CA ARG A 881 19.98 0.39 20.43
C ARG A 881 21.12 -0.05 19.53
N ALA A 882 22.25 -0.47 20.09
CA ALA A 882 23.33 -1.10 19.32
C ALA A 882 22.86 -2.40 18.65
N GLU A 883 21.86 -3.03 19.26
CA GLU A 883 21.20 -4.24 18.80
C GLU A 883 19.87 -3.93 18.11
N LEU A 884 19.61 -2.67 17.69
CA LEU A 884 18.38 -2.35 16.93
C LEU A 884 18.32 -3.12 15.62
N GLU A 885 19.46 -3.41 14.99
CA GLU A 885 19.55 -4.28 13.81
C GLU A 885 19.19 -5.73 14.14
N ARG A 886 19.40 -6.19 15.39
CA ARG A 886 18.88 -7.48 15.85
C ARG A 886 17.36 -7.49 15.92
N TRP A 887 16.66 -6.35 15.89
CA TRP A 887 15.22 -6.40 15.57
C TRP A 887 14.96 -6.85 14.16
N GLY A 888 15.85 -6.57 13.21
CA GLY A 888 15.85 -7.17 11.87
C GLY A 888 15.98 -8.68 11.95
N ASP A 889 16.93 -9.19 12.73
CA ASP A 889 17.13 -10.63 12.94
C ASP A 889 15.96 -11.28 13.67
N VAL A 890 15.45 -10.65 14.73
CA VAL A 890 14.25 -11.08 15.46
C VAL A 890 13.06 -11.08 14.52
N THR A 891 12.88 -10.04 13.70
CA THR A 891 11.81 -9.97 12.70
C THR A 891 11.93 -11.13 11.71
N ALA A 892 13.11 -11.35 11.13
CA ALA A 892 13.35 -12.42 10.17
C ALA A 892 13.10 -13.80 10.79
N GLN A 893 13.66 -14.08 11.97
CA GLN A 893 13.47 -15.35 12.69
C GLN A 893 11.99 -15.60 13.06
N LEU A 894 11.29 -14.55 13.52
CA LEU A 894 9.87 -14.63 13.85
C LEU A 894 9.02 -14.81 12.59
N GLN A 895 9.34 -14.15 11.48
CA GLN A 895 8.65 -14.31 10.18
C GLN A 895 8.86 -15.71 9.61
N ASP A 896 10.09 -16.23 9.62
CA ASP A 896 10.41 -17.60 9.19
C ASP A 896 9.61 -18.63 10.00
N SER A 897 9.42 -18.36 11.30
CA SER A 897 8.62 -19.22 12.19
C SER A 897 7.13 -19.15 11.91
N VAL A 898 6.62 -17.98 11.53
CA VAL A 898 5.23 -17.82 11.08
C VAL A 898 5.00 -18.59 9.78
N VAL A 899 5.94 -18.55 8.84
CA VAL A 899 5.86 -19.29 7.56
C VAL A 899 5.96 -20.80 7.80
N ALA A 900 6.90 -21.24 8.64
CA ALA A 900 7.07 -22.66 8.97
C ALA A 900 5.91 -23.24 9.81
N GLY A 901 5.23 -22.39 10.59
CA GLY A 901 4.16 -22.76 11.51
C GLY A 901 2.74 -22.75 10.93
N GLN A 902 2.54 -22.50 9.63
CA GLN A 902 1.21 -22.36 9.00
C GLN A 902 0.27 -23.58 9.14
N GLN A 903 0.71 -24.71 9.72
CA GLN A 903 -0.15 -25.89 9.93
C GLN A 903 -0.63 -26.11 11.37
N ALA A 904 -0.23 -25.32 12.36
CA ALA A 904 -0.77 -25.42 13.72
C ALA A 904 -0.76 -24.05 14.41
N GLY A 905 -1.93 -23.51 14.77
CA GLY A 905 -1.96 -22.33 15.63
C GLY A 905 -1.25 -22.60 16.97
N PRO A 906 -0.74 -21.58 17.70
CA PRO A 906 -0.75 -20.14 17.43
C PRO A 906 0.54 -19.34 17.74
N ALA A 907 0.81 -18.34 16.92
CA ALA A 907 1.95 -17.42 17.03
C ALA A 907 1.59 -16.09 17.75
N VAL A 908 0.67 -16.05 18.73
CA VAL A 908 0.23 -14.80 19.38
C VAL A 908 1.41 -14.05 20.02
N ARG A 909 2.28 -14.78 20.73
CA ARG A 909 3.49 -14.22 21.33
C ARG A 909 4.46 -13.70 20.26
N THR A 910 4.65 -14.47 19.20
CA THR A 910 5.46 -14.08 18.04
C THR A 910 4.94 -12.82 17.36
N TYR A 911 3.62 -12.70 17.16
CA TYR A 911 3.02 -11.51 16.55
C TYR A 911 3.06 -10.29 17.47
N TRP A 912 2.95 -10.46 18.80
CA TRP A 912 3.24 -9.39 19.74
C TRP A 912 4.68 -8.89 19.59
N MET A 913 5.64 -9.82 19.54
CA MET A 913 7.06 -9.48 19.38
C MET A 913 7.33 -8.81 18.03
N LEU A 914 6.69 -9.25 16.96
CA LEU A 914 6.74 -8.63 15.63
C LEU A 914 6.14 -7.22 15.63
N TRP A 915 5.00 -7.02 16.29
CA TRP A 915 4.39 -5.69 16.42
C TRP A 915 5.34 -4.70 17.10
N GLN A 916 5.93 -5.10 18.24
CA GLN A 916 6.92 -4.31 18.96
C GLN A 916 8.16 -4.07 18.09
N ALA A 917 8.68 -5.10 17.42
CA ALA A 917 9.84 -4.98 16.53
C ALA A 917 9.62 -3.98 15.39
N HIS A 918 8.48 -4.08 14.70
CA HIS A 918 8.13 -3.18 13.61
C HIS A 918 7.85 -1.75 14.10
N ALA A 919 7.21 -1.59 15.26
CA ALA A 919 6.97 -0.28 15.86
C ALA A 919 8.29 0.43 16.21
N GLU A 920 9.24 -0.29 16.82
CA GLU A 920 10.58 0.23 17.15
C GLU A 920 11.40 0.59 15.91
N ARG A 921 11.15 -0.08 14.77
CA ARG A 921 11.76 0.24 13.47
C ARG A 921 11.05 1.36 12.70
N GLY A 922 9.98 1.94 13.24
CA GLY A 922 9.16 2.94 12.54
C GLY A 922 8.39 2.40 11.33
N GLU A 923 8.21 1.07 11.24
CA GLU A 923 7.50 0.39 10.16
C GLU A 923 6.01 0.27 10.47
N ALA A 924 5.31 1.41 10.55
CA ALA A 924 3.93 1.50 11.05
C ALA A 924 2.95 0.52 10.38
N ASP A 925 3.01 0.35 9.05
CA ASP A 925 2.12 -0.56 8.31
C ASP A 925 2.35 -2.03 8.69
N LYS A 926 3.61 -2.43 8.89
CA LYS A 926 3.96 -3.79 9.29
C LYS A 926 3.62 -4.04 10.76
N ALA A 927 3.78 -3.03 11.61
CA ALA A 927 3.38 -3.09 13.01
C ALA A 927 1.86 -3.31 13.12
N ALA A 928 1.06 -2.55 12.35
CA ALA A 928 -0.39 -2.73 12.29
C ALA A 928 -0.78 -4.14 11.79
N ALA A 929 -0.12 -4.64 10.73
CA ALA A 929 -0.37 -5.99 10.21
C ALA A 929 -0.05 -7.09 11.24
N ALA A 930 1.07 -6.98 11.96
CA ALA A 930 1.43 -7.92 13.02
C ALA A 930 0.43 -7.88 14.18
N LEU A 931 -0.06 -6.69 14.56
CA LEU A 931 -1.07 -6.54 15.60
C LEU A 931 -2.41 -7.15 15.19
N SER A 932 -2.84 -6.98 13.93
CA SER A 932 -4.04 -7.63 13.39
C SER A 932 -3.92 -9.16 13.45
N ALA A 933 -2.79 -9.72 13.00
CA ALA A 933 -2.56 -11.15 13.04
C ALA A 933 -2.52 -11.70 14.49
N MET A 934 -1.99 -10.92 15.44
CA MET A 934 -2.05 -11.25 16.86
C MET A 934 -3.49 -11.30 17.37
N ALA A 935 -4.30 -10.30 17.01
CA ALA A 935 -5.70 -10.19 17.39
C ALA A 935 -6.52 -11.37 16.83
N ASP A 936 -6.37 -11.68 15.54
CA ASP A 936 -7.02 -12.84 14.90
C ASP A 936 -6.61 -14.14 15.58
N GLY A 937 -5.30 -14.33 15.82
CA GLY A 937 -4.81 -15.50 16.54
C GLY A 937 -5.37 -15.61 17.97
N LEU A 938 -5.54 -14.50 18.70
CA LEU A 938 -6.19 -14.53 20.02
C LEU A 938 -7.64 -15.00 19.91
N ALA A 939 -8.38 -14.52 18.91
CA ALA A 939 -9.77 -14.88 18.67
C ALA A 939 -9.92 -16.37 18.32
N ASP A 940 -9.05 -16.89 17.44
CA ASP A 940 -9.06 -18.29 17.03
C ASP A 940 -8.81 -19.26 18.19
N ASN A 941 -7.93 -18.90 19.14
CA ASN A 941 -7.57 -19.78 20.25
C ASN A 941 -8.53 -19.73 21.44
N ALA A 942 -8.95 -18.53 21.82
CA ALA A 942 -9.67 -18.29 23.07
C ALA A 942 -11.16 -17.97 22.86
N GLY A 943 -11.59 -17.82 21.60
CA GLY A 943 -12.85 -17.21 21.24
C GLY A 943 -12.76 -15.68 21.28
N THR A 944 -13.54 -15.02 20.45
CA THR A 944 -13.53 -13.56 20.26
C THR A 944 -13.72 -12.80 21.57
N ASP A 945 -14.62 -13.22 22.46
CA ASP A 945 -14.86 -12.52 23.73
C ASP A 945 -13.66 -12.46 24.66
N ARG A 946 -12.90 -13.56 24.75
CA ARG A 946 -11.69 -13.62 25.57
C ARG A 946 -10.55 -12.87 24.91
N ALA A 947 -10.45 -12.90 23.58
CA ALA A 947 -9.47 -12.11 22.83
C ALA A 947 -9.68 -10.62 23.07
N LEU A 948 -10.92 -10.15 22.95
CA LEU A 948 -11.31 -8.77 23.21
C LEU A 948 -11.02 -8.35 24.65
N ALA A 949 -11.34 -9.19 25.64
CA ALA A 949 -11.05 -8.89 27.05
C ALA A 949 -9.54 -8.72 27.31
N ARG A 950 -8.70 -9.49 26.61
CA ARG A 950 -7.24 -9.38 26.72
C ARG A 950 -6.73 -8.10 26.06
N LEU A 951 -7.22 -7.77 24.87
CA LEU A 951 -6.88 -6.51 24.18
C LEU A 951 -7.27 -5.29 25.02
N ASP A 952 -8.42 -5.34 25.71
CA ASP A 952 -8.85 -4.31 26.65
C ASP A 952 -7.85 -4.11 27.80
N VAL A 953 -7.43 -5.19 28.46
CA VAL A 953 -6.43 -5.14 29.55
C VAL A 953 -5.10 -4.58 29.06
N PHE A 954 -4.67 -4.95 27.85
CA PHE A 954 -3.42 -4.43 27.29
C PHE A 954 -3.51 -2.94 27.00
N ALA A 955 -4.59 -2.49 26.38
CA ALA A 955 -4.79 -1.08 26.12
C ALA A 955 -4.84 -0.27 27.42
N GLU A 956 -5.53 -0.75 28.46
CA GLU A 956 -5.54 -0.11 29.78
C GLU A 956 -4.14 -0.03 30.40
N THR A 957 -3.33 -1.07 30.25
CA THR A 957 -1.93 -1.09 30.72
C THR A 957 -1.10 -0.01 30.00
N TYR A 958 -1.21 0.09 28.67
CA TYR A 958 -0.52 1.13 27.91
C TYR A 958 -1.00 2.55 28.25
N LEU A 959 -2.31 2.74 28.48
CA LEU A 959 -2.85 4.01 28.96
C LEU A 959 -2.31 4.41 30.34
N LEU A 960 -2.26 3.47 31.29
CA LEU A 960 -1.71 3.69 32.63
C LEU A 960 -0.23 4.09 32.60
N GLU A 961 0.51 3.57 31.63
CA GLU A 961 1.93 3.86 31.45
C GLU A 961 2.23 5.07 30.56
N HIS A 962 1.17 5.74 30.11
CA HIS A 962 1.21 6.94 29.29
C HIS A 962 1.65 6.74 27.83
N ASP A 963 1.30 5.61 27.22
CA ASP A 963 1.53 5.29 25.81
C ASP A 963 0.20 5.13 25.06
N VAL A 964 -0.40 6.27 24.69
CA VAL A 964 -1.71 6.31 24.03
C VAL A 964 -1.67 5.64 22.68
N LEU A 965 -0.59 5.80 21.91
CA LEU A 965 -0.50 5.29 20.55
C LEU A 965 -0.58 3.76 20.50
N ALA A 966 0.14 3.10 21.40
CA ALA A 966 0.04 1.64 21.53
C ALA A 966 -1.36 1.20 22.01
N ALA A 967 -1.95 1.93 22.96
CA ALA A 967 -3.29 1.63 23.45
C ALA A 967 -4.37 1.81 22.36
N GLU A 968 -4.29 2.88 21.57
CA GLU A 968 -5.15 3.17 20.42
C GLU A 968 -5.01 2.07 19.35
N ALA A 969 -3.79 1.61 19.06
CA ALA A 969 -3.58 0.52 18.11
C ALA A 969 -4.25 -0.78 18.57
N LEU A 970 -4.04 -1.18 19.83
CA LEU A 970 -4.66 -2.38 20.43
C LEU A 970 -6.18 -2.33 20.41
N GLN A 971 -6.74 -1.16 20.72
CA GLN A 971 -8.19 -0.97 20.74
C GLN A 971 -8.78 -0.89 19.34
N THR A 972 -8.06 -0.35 18.38
CA THR A 972 -8.50 -0.36 16.97
C THR A 972 -8.66 -1.80 16.47
N GLU A 973 -7.74 -2.69 16.83
CA GLU A 973 -7.87 -4.11 16.50
C GLU A 973 -8.95 -4.83 17.31
N GLY A 974 -9.12 -4.47 18.60
CA GLY A 974 -10.24 -4.95 19.40
C GLY A 974 -11.59 -4.57 18.78
N VAL A 975 -11.73 -3.34 18.31
CA VAL A 975 -12.92 -2.87 17.59
C VAL A 975 -13.14 -3.67 16.32
N ARG A 976 -12.09 -3.90 15.52
CA ARG A 976 -12.20 -4.72 14.30
C ARG A 976 -12.70 -6.13 14.62
N LEU A 977 -12.11 -6.81 15.60
CA LEU A 977 -12.53 -8.15 16.03
C LEU A 977 -13.97 -8.17 16.54
N ALA A 978 -14.35 -7.17 17.34
CA ALA A 978 -15.69 -7.06 17.87
C ALA A 978 -16.69 -6.94 16.71
N LEU A 979 -16.47 -6.00 15.78
CA LEU A 979 -17.36 -5.79 14.64
C LEU A 979 -17.38 -6.99 13.66
N ALA A 980 -16.37 -7.85 13.67
CA ALA A 980 -16.36 -9.09 12.89
C ALA A 980 -17.16 -10.24 13.54
N ALA A 981 -17.47 -10.16 14.84
CA ALA A 981 -18.24 -11.18 15.54
C ALA A 981 -19.74 -11.10 15.19
N SER A 982 -20.39 -12.26 15.06
CA SER A 982 -21.74 -12.41 14.48
C SER A 982 -22.91 -11.96 15.35
N ASP A 983 -22.70 -11.65 16.64
CA ASP A 983 -23.80 -11.31 17.55
C ASP A 983 -24.11 -9.81 17.63
N GLY A 984 -23.33 -8.95 16.98
CA GLY A 984 -23.57 -7.52 16.70
C GLY A 984 -23.70 -6.60 17.93
N ARG A 985 -24.59 -6.94 18.86
CA ARG A 985 -24.91 -6.18 20.07
C ARG A 985 -23.82 -6.25 21.13
N THR A 986 -23.26 -7.44 21.39
CA THR A 986 -22.14 -7.59 22.35
C THR A 986 -20.91 -6.83 21.87
N ALA A 987 -20.63 -6.93 20.56
CA ALA A 987 -19.60 -6.16 19.89
C ALA A 987 -19.81 -4.64 20.08
N VAL A 988 -21.02 -4.16 19.78
CA VAL A 988 -21.38 -2.75 19.95
C VAL A 988 -21.24 -2.29 21.40
N ASP A 989 -21.76 -3.04 22.37
CA ASP A 989 -21.72 -2.65 23.79
C ASP A 989 -20.29 -2.54 24.30
N ARG A 990 -19.42 -3.42 23.81
CA ARG A 990 -18.00 -3.42 24.13
C ARG A 990 -17.30 -2.23 23.50
N VAL A 991 -17.52 -1.96 22.22
CA VAL A 991 -16.89 -0.80 21.59
C VAL A 991 -17.44 0.51 22.17
N ALA A 992 -18.73 0.57 22.52
CA ALA A 992 -19.29 1.70 23.24
C ALA A 992 -18.57 1.93 24.57
N GLY A 993 -18.24 0.86 25.30
CA GLY A 993 -17.40 0.92 26.50
C GLY A 993 -15.97 1.40 26.22
N SER A 994 -15.35 0.98 25.10
CA SER A 994 -14.04 1.50 24.68
C SER A 994 -14.08 3.00 24.36
N VAL A 995 -15.12 3.47 23.65
CA VAL A 995 -15.32 4.90 23.41
C VAL A 995 -15.45 5.65 24.73
N GLU A 996 -16.22 5.14 25.70
CA GLU A 996 -16.36 5.76 27.03
C GLU A 996 -15.02 5.85 27.78
N ARG A 997 -14.23 4.76 27.78
CA ARG A 997 -12.90 4.73 28.41
C ARG A 997 -11.92 5.72 27.78
N PHE A 998 -11.85 5.74 26.46
CA PHE A 998 -10.95 6.66 25.77
C PHE A 998 -11.48 8.09 25.78
N TRP A 999 -12.78 8.33 25.92
CA TRP A 999 -13.31 9.69 25.99
C TRP A 999 -12.72 10.48 27.17
N THR A 1000 -12.35 9.80 28.26
CA THR A 1000 -11.67 10.39 29.42
C THR A 1000 -10.14 10.45 29.30
N VAL A 1001 -9.57 10.15 28.14
CA VAL A 1001 -8.12 10.10 27.94
C VAL A 1001 -7.73 10.77 26.64
N ASP A 1002 -8.39 10.40 25.56
CA ASP A 1002 -8.30 10.98 24.22
C ASP A 1002 -9.69 11.01 23.56
N ALA A 1003 -10.34 12.17 23.67
CA ALA A 1003 -11.66 12.40 23.07
C ALA A 1003 -11.68 12.22 21.54
N LEU A 1004 -10.56 12.46 20.86
CA LEU A 1004 -10.48 12.37 19.40
C LEU A 1004 -10.38 10.93 18.93
N TYR A 1005 -9.56 10.13 19.60
CA TYR A 1005 -9.53 8.71 19.34
C TYR A 1005 -10.90 8.07 19.62
N ALA A 1006 -11.51 8.39 20.76
CA ALA A 1006 -12.85 7.93 21.09
C ALA A 1006 -13.88 8.32 20.01
N GLN A 1007 -13.78 9.53 19.44
CA GLN A 1007 -14.60 9.95 18.31
C GLN A 1007 -14.33 9.14 17.03
N ALA A 1008 -13.07 8.88 16.69
CA ALA A 1008 -12.71 8.09 15.52
C ALA A 1008 -13.20 6.63 15.63
N VAL A 1009 -13.08 6.03 16.80
CA VAL A 1009 -13.64 4.70 17.10
C VAL A 1009 -15.16 4.72 17.00
N ALA A 1010 -15.81 5.72 17.60
CA ALA A 1010 -17.25 5.86 17.56
C ALA A 1010 -17.80 5.93 16.14
N VAL A 1011 -17.14 6.68 15.25
CA VAL A 1011 -17.51 6.76 13.84
C VAL A 1011 -17.49 5.38 13.18
N LYS A 1012 -16.40 4.60 13.36
CA LYS A 1012 -16.28 3.25 12.80
C LYS A 1012 -17.39 2.32 13.26
N VAL A 1013 -17.77 2.38 14.55
CA VAL A 1013 -18.87 1.58 15.10
C VAL A 1013 -20.19 1.97 14.48
N VAL A 1014 -20.49 3.27 14.47
CA VAL A 1014 -21.76 3.79 13.95
C VAL A 1014 -21.91 3.44 12.48
N ASP A 1015 -20.85 3.57 11.69
CA ASP A 1015 -20.86 3.20 10.26
C ASP A 1015 -21.05 1.69 10.06
N HIS A 1016 -20.45 0.86 10.92
CA HIS A 1016 -20.65 -0.58 10.87
C HIS A 1016 -22.09 -0.98 11.23
N VAL A 1017 -22.65 -0.43 12.32
CA VAL A 1017 -24.03 -0.70 12.73
C VAL A 1017 -25.01 -0.20 11.65
N ALA A 1018 -24.73 0.94 11.03
CA ALA A 1018 -25.52 1.46 9.92
C ALA A 1018 -25.56 0.52 8.70
N GLY A 1019 -24.52 -0.30 8.52
CA GLY A 1019 -24.42 -1.29 7.45
C GLY A 1019 -25.11 -2.62 7.73
N TRP A 1020 -25.74 -2.82 8.90
CA TRP A 1020 -26.44 -4.07 9.23
C TRP A 1020 -27.65 -4.31 8.29
N GLN A 1021 -27.86 -5.57 7.90
CA GLN A 1021 -28.98 -5.97 7.04
C GLN A 1021 -30.34 -5.75 7.72
N ASP A 1022 -30.42 -6.01 9.04
CA ASP A 1022 -31.59 -5.71 9.84
C ASP A 1022 -31.58 -4.23 10.26
N GLN A 1023 -32.27 -3.41 9.47
CA GLN A 1023 -32.36 -1.97 9.68
C GLN A 1023 -33.05 -1.60 11.00
N GLU A 1024 -33.97 -2.42 11.51
CA GLU A 1024 -34.64 -2.14 12.79
C GLU A 1024 -33.68 -2.39 13.95
N ALA A 1025 -32.91 -3.48 13.90
CA ALA A 1025 -31.85 -3.75 14.85
C ALA A 1025 -30.76 -2.67 14.81
N ALA A 1026 -30.35 -2.22 13.61
CA ALA A 1026 -29.41 -1.12 13.42
C ALA A 1026 -29.90 0.17 14.10
N LEU A 1027 -31.15 0.56 13.83
CA LEU A 1027 -31.76 1.78 14.39
C LEU A 1027 -31.86 1.73 15.91
N ARG A 1028 -32.33 0.60 16.47
CA ARG A 1028 -32.42 0.40 17.92
C ARG A 1028 -31.05 0.52 18.57
N THR A 1029 -30.06 -0.13 17.98
CA THR A 1029 -28.68 -0.16 18.47
C THR A 1029 -28.02 1.23 18.40
N LEU A 1030 -28.16 1.95 17.28
CA LEU A 1030 -27.62 3.32 17.16
C LEU A 1030 -28.23 4.29 18.18
N ARG A 1031 -29.52 4.14 18.51
CA ARG A 1031 -30.16 4.94 19.58
C ARG A 1031 -29.62 4.58 20.95
N GLU A 1032 -29.51 3.29 21.26
CA GLU A 1032 -28.93 2.81 22.53
C GLU A 1032 -27.50 3.34 22.72
N ILE A 1033 -26.64 3.23 21.68
CA ILE A 1033 -25.29 3.79 21.66
C ILE A 1033 -25.33 5.31 21.88
N GLY A 1034 -26.15 6.02 21.10
CA GLY A 1034 -26.26 7.47 21.15
C GLY A 1034 -26.65 7.98 22.54
N GLN A 1035 -27.71 7.40 23.13
CA GLN A 1035 -28.19 7.72 24.47
C GLN A 1035 -27.17 7.38 25.56
N ARG A 1036 -26.48 6.24 25.41
CA ARG A 1036 -25.42 5.80 26.32
C ARG A 1036 -24.24 6.78 26.31
N TRP A 1037 -23.71 7.14 25.14
CA TRP A 1037 -22.62 8.12 25.02
C TRP A 1037 -23.03 9.52 25.46
N PHE A 1038 -24.30 9.90 25.30
CA PHE A 1038 -24.80 11.17 25.83
C PHE A 1038 -24.71 11.20 27.37
N ARG A 1039 -25.09 10.10 28.04
CA ARG A 1039 -24.97 9.95 29.50
C ARG A 1039 -23.52 9.99 29.97
N ALA A 1040 -22.58 9.45 29.18
CA ALA A 1040 -21.15 9.52 29.44
C ALA A 1040 -20.50 10.89 29.10
N SER A 1041 -21.30 11.90 28.72
CA SER A 1041 -20.80 13.21 28.25
C SER A 1041 -19.90 13.14 27.01
N ALA A 1042 -20.04 12.09 26.20
CA ALA A 1042 -19.38 11.88 24.91
C ALA A 1042 -20.21 12.45 23.76
N GLY A 1043 -20.39 13.77 23.78
CA GLY A 1043 -21.31 14.50 22.89
C GLY A 1043 -21.11 14.24 21.39
N PRO A 1044 -19.91 14.44 20.82
CA PRO A 1044 -19.68 14.20 19.39
C PRO A 1044 -19.90 12.74 18.93
N PRO A 1045 -19.40 11.70 19.63
CA PRO A 1045 -19.80 10.31 19.39
C PRO A 1045 -21.31 10.08 19.42
N ALA A 1046 -21.97 10.53 20.51
CA ALA A 1046 -23.41 10.38 20.71
C ALA A 1046 -24.21 11.00 19.55
N ARG A 1047 -23.79 12.19 19.14
CA ARG A 1047 -24.37 12.91 18.01
C ARG A 1047 -24.23 12.13 16.71
N TYR A 1048 -23.05 11.60 16.42
CA TYR A 1048 -22.82 10.86 15.18
C TYR A 1048 -23.73 9.63 15.12
N ALA A 1049 -23.85 8.88 16.22
CA ALA A 1049 -24.74 7.73 16.31
C ALA A 1049 -26.22 8.09 16.08
N LEU A 1050 -26.73 9.11 16.78
CA LEU A 1050 -28.13 9.53 16.68
C LEU A 1050 -28.45 10.16 15.31
N GLU A 1051 -27.52 10.91 14.72
CA GLU A 1051 -27.70 11.48 13.38
C GLU A 1051 -27.71 10.41 12.29
N THR A 1052 -26.86 9.39 12.42
CA THR A 1052 -26.88 8.23 11.54
C THR A 1052 -28.18 7.43 11.70
N ALA A 1053 -28.67 7.24 12.94
CA ALA A 1053 -29.98 6.65 13.17
C ALA A 1053 -31.10 7.44 12.47
N ARG A 1054 -31.08 8.77 12.57
CA ARG A 1054 -32.03 9.67 11.89
C ARG A 1054 -31.98 9.51 10.37
N ARG A 1055 -30.80 9.37 9.79
CA ARG A 1055 -30.62 9.18 8.33
C ARG A 1055 -31.17 7.83 7.86
N LEU A 1056 -30.97 6.77 8.63
CA LEU A 1056 -31.45 5.42 8.29
C LEU A 1056 -32.96 5.27 8.46
N GLY A 1057 -33.53 5.82 9.53
CA GLY A 1057 -34.93 5.59 9.92
C GLY A 1057 -35.88 6.76 9.65
N GLY A 1058 -35.38 7.87 9.13
CA GLY A 1058 -36.11 9.13 9.05
C GLY A 1058 -36.29 9.81 10.41
N GLN A 1059 -36.93 10.98 10.43
CA GLN A 1059 -37.02 11.81 11.63
C GLN A 1059 -37.93 11.23 12.73
N GLY A 1060 -39.01 10.54 12.35
CA GLY A 1060 -39.94 9.88 13.29
C GLY A 1060 -39.33 8.72 14.07
N CYS A 1061 -38.09 8.36 13.76
CA CYS A 1061 -37.38 7.30 14.44
C CYS A 1061 -36.81 7.79 15.80
N LEU A 1062 -36.44 9.07 15.96
CA LEU A 1062 -35.89 9.56 17.22
C LEU A 1062 -37.01 10.02 18.18
N ALA A 1063 -36.92 9.65 19.46
CA ALA A 1063 -37.79 10.21 20.49
C ALA A 1063 -37.58 11.72 20.63
N ALA A 1064 -38.60 12.47 21.07
CA ALA A 1064 -38.51 13.93 21.22
C ALA A 1064 -37.34 14.37 22.12
N GLU A 1065 -37.01 13.55 23.14
CA GLU A 1065 -35.85 13.76 24.01
C GLU A 1065 -34.52 13.65 23.24
N ASP A 1066 -34.35 12.63 22.39
CA ASP A 1066 -33.14 12.45 21.57
C ASP A 1066 -33.01 13.58 20.53
N GLN A 1067 -34.12 14.03 19.95
CA GLN A 1067 -34.14 15.18 19.04
C GLN A 1067 -33.74 16.48 19.75
N LEU A 1068 -34.25 16.71 20.96
CA LEU A 1068 -33.89 17.86 21.78
C LEU A 1068 -32.42 17.83 22.20
N ARG A 1069 -31.91 16.67 22.60
CA ARG A 1069 -30.50 16.46 22.95
C ARG A 1069 -29.58 16.70 21.75
N LEU A 1070 -29.94 16.22 20.56
CA LEU A 1070 -29.18 16.50 19.34
C LEU A 1070 -29.18 18.01 19.01
N ALA A 1071 -30.32 18.66 19.19
CA ALA A 1071 -30.49 20.12 19.02
C ALA A 1071 -29.69 20.94 20.05
N GLN A 1072 -29.52 20.45 21.29
CA GLN A 1072 -28.73 21.10 22.34
C GLN A 1072 -27.20 20.97 22.11
N THR A 1073 -26.77 19.96 21.34
CA THR A 1073 -25.33 19.67 21.15
C THR A 1073 -24.74 20.42 19.95
N TYR A 1074 -25.56 21.13 19.15
CA TYR A 1074 -25.11 21.87 17.96
C TYR A 1074 -25.88 23.18 17.71
N GLU A 1075 -25.25 24.15 17.05
CA GLU A 1075 -25.92 25.09 16.14
C GLU A 1075 -26.16 24.33 14.81
N PRO A 1076 -27.34 23.70 14.55
CA PRO A 1076 -27.57 22.84 13.37
C PRO A 1076 -27.17 23.52 12.05
N PRO A 1077 -26.46 22.84 11.13
CA PRO A 1077 -26.17 23.40 9.82
C PRO A 1077 -27.49 23.70 9.10
N TRP A 1078 -27.65 24.92 8.59
CA TRP A 1078 -28.92 25.49 8.12
C TRP A 1078 -29.70 24.62 7.11
N GLY A 1079 -29.04 23.74 6.37
CA GLY A 1079 -29.67 22.75 5.48
C GLY A 1079 -30.47 21.64 6.19
N TRP A 1080 -30.44 21.57 7.53
CA TRP A 1080 -31.32 20.72 8.33
C TRP A 1080 -32.81 21.09 8.21
N PHE A 1081 -33.12 22.35 7.87
CA PHE A 1081 -34.47 22.91 8.00
C PHE A 1081 -35.26 22.98 6.68
N ASP A 1082 -34.58 22.87 5.54
CA ASP A 1082 -35.22 22.98 4.23
C ASP A 1082 -35.89 21.66 3.77
N ALA A 1083 -35.76 20.58 4.57
CA ALA A 1083 -36.18 19.24 4.15
C ALA A 1083 -37.43 18.64 4.83
N ILE A 1084 -37.82 18.95 6.09
CA ILE A 1084 -39.06 18.49 6.80
C ILE A 1084 -39.26 19.27 8.15
N GLU A 1085 -40.50 19.34 8.68
CA GLU A 1085 -40.89 19.98 9.97
C GLU A 1085 -40.46 19.18 11.23
N PRO A 1086 -39.65 19.76 12.16
CA PRO A 1086 -39.35 19.15 13.47
C PRO A 1086 -40.53 19.21 14.44
N ASP A 1087 -40.46 18.42 15.54
CA ASP A 1087 -41.41 18.50 16.66
C ASP A 1087 -41.64 19.98 17.07
N PRO A 1088 -42.89 20.43 17.26
CA PRO A 1088 -43.19 21.83 17.53
C PRO A 1088 -42.41 22.44 18.70
N ALA A 1089 -42.11 21.66 19.75
CA ALA A 1089 -41.34 22.15 20.90
C ALA A 1089 -39.85 22.35 20.56
N VAL A 1090 -39.26 21.47 19.75
CA VAL A 1090 -37.87 21.57 19.28
C VAL A 1090 -37.72 22.71 18.27
N ARG A 1091 -38.73 22.91 17.40
CA ARG A 1091 -38.81 24.06 16.47
C ARG A 1091 -38.76 25.37 17.22
N GLU A 1092 -39.54 25.50 18.29
CA GLU A 1092 -39.66 26.73 19.07
C GLU A 1092 -38.41 26.99 19.93
N TYR A 1093 -37.80 25.94 20.51
CA TYR A 1093 -36.49 26.02 21.18
C TYR A 1093 -35.39 26.54 20.24
N LEU A 1094 -35.30 25.99 19.03
CA LEU A 1094 -34.29 26.38 18.04
C LEU A 1094 -34.52 27.79 17.48
N VAL A 1095 -35.78 28.21 17.31
CA VAL A 1095 -36.13 29.60 16.94
C VAL A 1095 -35.76 30.58 18.07
N LEU A 1096 -35.92 30.18 19.33
CA LEU A 1096 -35.47 30.98 20.48
C LEU A 1096 -33.95 31.09 20.53
N MET A 1097 -33.21 29.98 20.39
CA MET A 1097 -31.74 29.99 20.38
C MET A 1097 -31.15 30.78 19.19
N ARG A 1098 -31.81 30.75 18.03
CA ARG A 1098 -31.45 31.54 16.82
C ARG A 1098 -31.40 33.04 17.07
N ASN A 1099 -32.25 33.57 17.95
CA ASN A 1099 -32.43 35.01 18.13
C ASN A 1099 -31.56 35.61 19.26
N TYR A 1100 -30.90 34.78 20.08
CA TYR A 1100 -30.16 35.23 21.26
C TYR A 1100 -28.70 34.75 21.23
N ARG A 1101 -27.91 35.34 20.32
CA ARG A 1101 -26.49 35.02 20.12
C ARG A 1101 -25.50 35.69 21.11
N ALA A 1102 -25.98 36.43 22.11
CA ALA A 1102 -25.15 37.00 23.16
C ALA A 1102 -25.50 36.39 24.53
N PHE A 1103 -24.50 36.20 25.39
CA PHE A 1103 -24.62 35.63 26.76
C PHE A 1103 -25.77 36.24 27.59
N THR A 1104 -26.19 37.46 27.27
CA THR A 1104 -27.28 38.18 27.94
C THR A 1104 -28.69 37.64 27.65
N GLY A 1105 -28.89 36.79 26.63
CA GLY A 1105 -30.22 36.33 26.19
C GLY A 1105 -30.59 34.89 26.54
N GLN A 1106 -29.64 34.05 26.98
CA GLN A 1106 -29.90 32.63 27.24
C GLN A 1106 -30.91 32.39 28.37
N ALA A 1107 -30.89 33.21 29.41
CA ALA A 1107 -31.80 33.05 30.53
C ALA A 1107 -33.27 33.38 30.20
N GLU A 1108 -33.51 34.43 29.40
CA GLU A 1108 -34.85 34.79 28.93
C GLU A 1108 -35.41 33.78 27.92
N ALA A 1109 -34.54 33.22 27.06
CA ALA A 1109 -34.92 32.14 26.16
C ALA A 1109 -35.32 30.87 26.94
N GLY A 1110 -34.56 30.49 27.97
CA GLY A 1110 -34.92 29.37 28.82
C GLY A 1110 -36.18 29.61 29.65
N LEU A 1111 -36.42 30.83 30.15
CA LEU A 1111 -37.68 31.19 30.83
C LEU A 1111 -38.90 31.04 29.91
N ARG A 1112 -38.79 31.48 28.64
CA ARG A 1112 -39.86 31.31 27.65
C ARG A 1112 -40.10 29.83 27.33
N LEU A 1113 -39.04 29.02 27.25
CA LEU A 1113 -39.14 27.59 27.03
C LEU A 1113 -39.79 26.87 28.23
N VAL A 1114 -39.46 27.26 29.46
CA VAL A 1114 -40.12 26.77 30.67
C VAL A 1114 -41.62 27.09 30.64
N LYS A 1115 -42.00 28.33 30.34
CA LYS A 1115 -43.41 28.74 30.19
C LYS A 1115 -44.15 27.90 29.13
N LEU A 1116 -43.51 27.64 28.00
CA LEU A 1116 -44.07 26.86 26.90
C LEU A 1116 -44.24 25.37 27.26
N LEU A 1117 -43.19 24.73 27.78
CA LEU A 1117 -43.23 23.31 28.17
C LEU A 1117 -44.26 23.06 29.28
N MET A 1118 -44.41 24.01 30.21
CA MET A 1118 -45.47 23.96 31.23
C MET A 1118 -46.87 24.12 30.64
N SER A 1119 -47.07 25.00 29.65
CA SER A 1119 -48.37 25.16 28.99
C SER A 1119 -48.85 23.89 28.26
N LYS A 1120 -47.92 22.99 27.93
CA LYS A 1120 -48.18 21.69 27.29
C LYS A 1120 -48.11 20.51 28.27
N SER A 1121 -48.09 20.78 29.59
CA SER A 1121 -48.04 19.77 30.66
C SER A 1121 -46.83 18.83 30.63
N GLN A 1122 -45.70 19.27 30.05
CA GLN A 1122 -44.47 18.49 29.93
C GLN A 1122 -43.57 18.68 31.18
N ALA A 1123 -44.00 18.16 32.33
CA ALA A 1123 -43.36 18.42 33.62
C ALA A 1123 -41.88 17.97 33.68
N GLY A 1124 -41.54 16.82 33.08
CA GLY A 1124 -40.16 16.30 33.05
C GLY A 1124 -39.21 17.20 32.26
N ALA A 1125 -39.57 17.56 31.02
CA ALA A 1125 -38.77 18.46 30.18
C ALA A 1125 -38.63 19.86 30.80
N THR A 1126 -39.67 20.34 31.49
CA THR A 1126 -39.62 21.62 32.22
C THR A 1126 -38.56 21.59 33.32
N ALA A 1127 -38.50 20.51 34.11
CA ALA A 1127 -37.56 20.38 35.20
C ALA A 1127 -36.10 20.32 34.70
N GLU A 1128 -35.84 19.64 33.59
CA GLU A 1128 -34.51 19.57 32.98
C GLU A 1128 -34.05 20.93 32.44
N VAL A 1129 -34.93 21.65 31.72
CA VAL A 1129 -34.61 22.99 31.21
C VAL A 1129 -34.33 23.95 32.36
N LEU A 1130 -35.10 23.86 33.45
CA LEU A 1130 -34.85 24.66 34.65
C LEU A 1130 -33.50 24.30 35.30
N ALA A 1131 -33.13 23.03 35.35
CA ALA A 1131 -31.84 22.59 35.88
C ALA A 1131 -30.65 23.13 35.05
N VAL A 1132 -30.78 23.13 33.73
CA VAL A 1132 -29.78 23.74 32.82
C VAL A 1132 -29.68 25.24 33.05
N LEU A 1133 -30.82 25.94 33.15
CA LEU A 1133 -30.84 27.38 33.45
C LEU A 1133 -30.19 27.73 34.79
N LYS A 1134 -30.41 26.92 35.82
CA LYS A 1134 -29.76 27.09 37.13
C LYS A 1134 -28.25 26.89 37.05
N ARG A 1135 -27.79 25.91 36.25
CA ARG A 1135 -26.36 25.60 36.09
C ARG A 1135 -25.63 26.69 35.30
N ASP A 1136 -26.22 27.13 34.18
CA ASP A 1136 -25.52 27.95 33.19
C ASP A 1136 -25.82 29.45 33.34
N CYS A 1137 -26.89 29.81 34.06
CA CYS A 1137 -27.35 31.20 34.29
C CYS A 1137 -27.81 31.40 35.74
N SER A 1138 -27.08 30.84 36.71
CA SER A 1138 -27.34 31.04 38.15
C SER A 1138 -27.42 32.53 38.47
N ASP A 1139 -28.46 32.96 39.19
CA ASP A 1139 -28.76 34.35 39.61
C ASP A 1139 -29.37 35.31 38.59
N SER A 1140 -29.62 34.89 37.34
CA SER A 1140 -30.34 35.75 36.40
C SER A 1140 -31.81 35.99 36.86
N PRO A 1141 -32.40 37.17 36.59
CA PRO A 1141 -33.82 37.43 36.87
C PRO A 1141 -34.75 36.41 36.20
N ALA A 1142 -34.41 35.98 34.98
CA ALA A 1142 -35.22 35.04 34.22
C ALA A 1142 -35.14 33.60 34.76
N THR A 1143 -33.98 33.18 35.28
CA THR A 1143 -33.83 31.89 36.01
C THR A 1143 -34.70 31.90 37.27
N ARG A 1144 -34.66 32.99 38.05
CA ARG A 1144 -35.50 33.16 39.25
C ARG A 1144 -37.00 33.20 38.93
N GLU A 1145 -37.39 33.84 37.84
CA GLU A 1145 -38.79 33.85 37.38
C GLU A 1145 -39.23 32.45 36.92
N ALA A 1146 -38.36 31.70 36.24
CA ALA A 1146 -38.65 30.33 35.81
C ALA A 1146 -38.85 29.41 37.03
N GLU A 1147 -38.03 29.57 38.07
CA GLU A 1147 -38.20 28.89 39.35
C GLU A 1147 -39.52 29.25 40.03
N GLN A 1148 -39.89 30.54 40.04
CA GLN A 1148 -41.15 31.01 40.62
C GLN A 1148 -42.36 30.43 39.89
N ILE A 1149 -42.32 30.33 38.56
CA ILE A 1149 -43.42 29.76 37.75
C ILE A 1149 -43.58 28.26 38.01
N VAL A 1150 -42.47 27.53 38.02
CA VAL A 1150 -42.47 26.09 38.32
C VAL A 1150 -42.96 25.85 39.76
N SER A 1151 -42.51 26.68 40.71
CA SER A 1151 -42.91 26.58 42.12
C SER A 1151 -44.36 26.98 42.37
N ALA A 1152 -44.87 28.02 41.70
CA ALA A 1152 -46.25 28.49 41.85
C ALA A 1152 -47.26 27.46 41.33
N LEU A 1153 -46.92 26.76 40.24
CA LEU A 1153 -47.79 25.75 39.64
C LEU A 1153 -47.70 24.40 40.36
N GLY A 1154 -46.54 24.03 40.90
CA GLY A 1154 -46.36 22.87 41.78
C GLY A 1154 -47.16 22.97 43.09
N ALA A 1155 -47.48 24.18 43.54
CA ALA A 1155 -48.35 24.43 44.69
C ALA A 1155 -49.86 24.35 44.36
N SER A 1156 -50.24 24.34 43.07
CA SER A 1156 -51.63 24.33 42.61
C SER A 1156 -52.06 23.03 41.90
N ALA A 1157 -51.23 21.99 41.89
CA ALA A 1157 -51.66 20.67 41.45
C ALA A 1157 -52.68 20.10 42.47
N PRO A 1158 -53.93 19.82 42.08
CA PRO A 1158 -54.86 19.18 43.00
C PRO A 1158 -54.38 17.76 43.27
N ALA A 1159 -54.09 17.47 44.54
CA ALA A 1159 -54.10 16.12 45.07
C ALA A 1159 -55.55 15.62 45.02
N ASP A 1160 -55.99 15.11 43.85
CA ASP A 1160 -57.01 14.06 43.69
C ASP A 1160 -57.57 14.07 42.26
N ALA A 1161 -57.14 13.09 41.46
CA ALA A 1161 -57.95 12.47 40.42
C ALA A 1161 -57.41 11.06 40.16
N GLY A 1162 -57.67 10.16 41.10
CA GLY A 1162 -57.75 8.74 40.78
C GLY A 1162 -58.96 8.49 39.88
N GLY A 1163 -58.74 7.89 38.71
CA GLY A 1163 -59.80 7.58 37.76
C GLY A 1163 -59.28 6.66 36.65
N ASN A 1164 -59.95 5.52 36.52
CA ASN A 1164 -59.61 4.34 35.72
C ASN A 1164 -59.97 4.50 34.22
N HIS A 1165 -59.32 3.69 33.35
CA HIS A 1165 -59.60 3.42 31.92
C HIS A 1165 -59.19 4.50 30.89
N GLY A 1166 -58.70 4.21 29.69
CA GLY A 1166 -58.49 2.99 28.91
C GLY A 1166 -57.81 3.37 27.57
N ALA A 1167 -57.33 2.37 26.82
CA ALA A 1167 -56.52 2.47 25.61
C ALA A 1167 -57.08 3.38 24.49
N ASP A 1168 -56.20 4.16 23.86
CA ASP A 1168 -55.82 4.08 22.44
C ASP A 1168 -54.51 4.86 22.19
#